data_AF-A0AAV6SS74-F1
#
_entry.id   AF-A0AAV6SS74-F1
#
_cell.length_a   1.000
_cell.length_b   1.000
_cell.length_c   1.000
_cell.angle_alpha   90.00
_cell.angle_beta   90.00
_cell.angle_gamma   90.00
#
_symmetry.space_group_name_H-M   'P 1'
#
loop_
_entity.id
_entity.type
_entity.pdbx_description
1 polymer ?
#
loop_
_entity_poly.entity_id
_entity_poly.type
_entity_poly.pdbx_seq_one_letter_code
_entity_poly.pdbx_strand_id
1 'polypeptide(L)'
;MLVDMQTGGRSHMSPVLLLLCMMAAVWGQSRRGSAAETSLCPSPCQCEDDGIYVMVDCSELGLSSVPLNLSPLTTYLDLSMNNISEIPSRAFHRLHLLSELRISGNQLRYISGHTLQGLYNLKVLMLQNNQLERLPDDVLWDLPNLLSLRLDANLLSEVPAGTFRGVRSLRHLWLDDNSLTEIPVTALDSLPSLQAMTLALNQITHIPDSAFTNLSALVVLHLHNNQIQSMGARCFEGLQSLETLDLNYNNLQEFPVAIRTLSKLQELGFHNNNIKAIPERAFVGNPLLQTIHFYENPIQYVGKSAFQFLPKLHTLSLNGAAQIQEFPDLKGTTSLEILTLTRAGLSALPRDLCEQLPRLRVLELSHNQIEDLPSFYHCSALQEIGLQHNQIRRIESSTFKQLTSLRVLDLSWNMIEWIHPDAFFSLHSLVKLDLTENRLSSVPVAGLGGLTHLKMKGNTDLYEAFSPDHFPRMRVIEMPYAYQCCVYGSCDSYRPASQWDTEQSNIDEDLHKRTVAMYPIHADTHYDPDLEEFQLEIEESKIQTSVQCTPTPGPFRPCDSLLGSWLVRVGLWSISLVSLLGNAVLLLSLFSSPGYLSPLRFTVACMGGSNLLTGVCTCTLTLVDTLTLGEFNHHGARWEGGPGCQATGWVWVFASEASVLLLTLAAVQCGVSVTCARAYGKSPSLGSVRTCALFCLTLSLTLASLPLVGVGEYGSSPFCLPSPLPPPSSRLPSSLGFPLALIMMNTLCLLIVTGSYIRLYWELLRGECEGLWDCAMIKHVAWLIFTNGLLYVPVAFLSLCSLLGLLSLGEEVLKSTLLLLQPLPACLNPLLFLLFTRDHTQIFFWSRPKAHPQLRRDPTLDSLVSVETEKSSCSDSSMQTSLADVDGSGSSFRPQLDPVRFSHCSSSSTVPLIPCQIPTPASRDRERPSLDQDEVLWSLDQDVTRNRYSLYHSAIPPALTSHA
;
A
#
# COMPACT_ATOMS: atom_id res chain seq x y z
N MET A 1 -55.49 33.75 -2.79
CA MET A 1 -56.34 34.14 -3.94
C MET A 1 -56.99 32.88 -4.50
N LEU A 2 -58.04 33.06 -5.32
CA LEU A 2 -58.73 32.12 -6.25
C LEU A 2 -58.10 30.70 -6.44
N VAL A 3 -58.83 29.59 -6.29
CA VAL A 3 -59.90 29.02 -7.19
C VAL A 3 -59.26 28.33 -8.42
N ASP A 4 -59.62 27.12 -8.88
CA ASP A 4 -60.94 26.44 -8.88
C ASP A 4 -60.93 24.88 -8.74
N MET A 5 -62.14 24.30 -8.76
CA MET A 5 -62.56 22.89 -8.68
C MET A 5 -62.15 21.97 -9.86
N GLN A 6 -62.28 20.65 -9.65
CA GLN A 6 -63.14 19.83 -10.54
C GLN A 6 -63.77 18.58 -9.88
N THR A 7 -64.93 18.17 -10.40
CA THR A 7 -65.74 16.99 -10.02
C THR A 7 -65.65 15.93 -11.15
N GLY A 8 -66.05 14.66 -11.03
CA GLY A 8 -66.70 13.85 -9.98
C GLY A 8 -67.33 12.58 -10.62
N GLY A 9 -67.90 11.64 -9.84
CA GLY A 9 -68.57 10.45 -10.43
C GLY A 9 -69.33 9.56 -9.43
N ARG A 10 -70.48 9.00 -9.84
CA ARG A 10 -71.37 8.18 -8.98
C ARG A 10 -72.28 7.21 -9.78
N SER A 11 -72.29 5.94 -9.38
CA SER A 11 -73.34 4.91 -9.63
C SER A 11 -72.96 3.67 -8.77
N HIS A 12 -73.80 3.04 -7.93
CA HIS A 12 -75.11 2.40 -8.14
C HIS A 12 -75.06 1.26 -9.18
N MET A 13 -75.51 0.01 -8.92
CA MET A 13 -76.27 -0.51 -7.76
C MET A 13 -76.06 -2.05 -7.54
N SER A 14 -76.57 -2.56 -6.40
CA SER A 14 -76.67 -3.98 -5.99
C SER A 14 -77.79 -4.74 -6.78
N PRO A 15 -78.13 -6.05 -6.58
CA PRO A 15 -77.75 -6.99 -5.50
C PRO A 15 -77.57 -8.50 -5.89
N VAL A 16 -77.55 -9.37 -4.86
CA VAL A 16 -77.79 -10.84 -4.86
C VAL A 16 -76.66 -11.79 -5.29
N LEU A 17 -75.80 -12.12 -4.31
CA LEU A 17 -75.52 -13.54 -4.01
C LEU A 17 -75.38 -13.79 -2.49
N LEU A 18 -76.42 -13.44 -1.72
CA LEU A 18 -76.66 -14.12 -0.44
C LEU A 18 -77.01 -15.58 -0.76
N LEU A 19 -76.21 -16.56 -0.33
CA LEU A 19 -76.73 -17.90 0.00
C LEU A 19 -75.79 -18.80 0.83
N LEU A 20 -74.46 -18.70 0.70
CA LEU A 20 -73.54 -19.78 1.08
C LEU A 20 -72.47 -19.46 2.15
N CYS A 21 -72.83 -18.69 3.19
CA CYS A 21 -72.09 -18.64 4.47
C CYS A 21 -72.98 -18.96 5.69
N MET A 22 -74.02 -19.77 5.49
CA MET A 22 -74.76 -20.43 6.58
C MET A 22 -74.07 -21.76 6.91
N MET A 23 -73.33 -21.83 8.02
CA MET A 23 -73.60 -22.80 9.12
C MET A 23 -72.48 -22.91 10.18
N ALA A 24 -72.90 -22.76 11.43
CA ALA A 24 -72.57 -23.64 12.55
C ALA A 24 -71.09 -23.85 13.01
N ALA A 25 -70.61 -22.91 13.83
CA ALA A 25 -70.02 -23.20 15.14
C ALA A 25 -70.59 -22.16 16.14
N VAL A 26 -71.84 -22.27 16.58
CA VAL A 26 -72.40 -23.18 17.61
C VAL A 26 -71.87 -22.89 19.03
N TRP A 27 -72.71 -22.15 19.76
CA TRP A 27 -72.68 -21.88 21.21
C TRP A 27 -71.52 -20.99 21.71
N GLY A 28 -71.70 -20.17 22.76
CA GLY A 28 -72.88 -19.98 23.62
C GLY A 28 -73.71 -18.71 23.33
N GLN A 29 -74.97 -18.70 23.79
CA GLN A 29 -75.85 -17.52 23.79
C GLN A 29 -75.84 -16.83 25.16
N SER A 30 -76.33 -15.58 25.16
CA SER A 30 -76.83 -14.84 26.33
C SER A 30 -75.75 -14.23 27.23
N ARG A 31 -75.93 -13.01 27.78
CA ARG A 31 -77.19 -12.25 27.94
C ARG A 31 -77.13 -10.85 27.33
N ARG A 32 -78.27 -10.39 26.81
CA ARG A 32 -78.60 -8.96 26.83
C ARG A 32 -78.89 -8.56 28.28
N GLY A 33 -78.07 -7.69 28.85
CA GLY A 33 -78.38 -6.93 30.06
C GLY A 33 -78.38 -5.45 29.71
N SER A 34 -79.53 -4.78 29.78
CA SER A 34 -79.59 -3.33 29.61
C SER A 34 -79.41 -2.67 30.97
N ALA A 35 -78.24 -2.07 31.17
CA ALA A 35 -78.00 -1.06 32.20
C ALA A 35 -77.19 0.05 31.52
N ALA A 36 -77.64 1.29 31.64
CA ALA A 36 -76.93 2.44 31.13
C ALA A 36 -76.12 3.06 32.27
N GLU A 37 -74.87 2.66 32.40
CA GLU A 37 -73.88 3.42 33.16
C GLU A 37 -72.99 4.17 32.17
N THR A 38 -72.71 5.44 32.48
CA THR A 38 -72.05 6.38 31.56
C THR A 38 -70.59 6.01 31.35
N SER A 39 -70.15 5.94 30.09
CA SER A 39 -68.74 5.76 29.73
C SER A 39 -67.87 6.83 30.40
N LEU A 40 -67.03 6.42 31.36
CA LEU A 40 -66.15 7.32 32.13
C LEU A 40 -64.87 7.73 31.38
N CYS A 41 -64.73 7.37 30.10
CA CYS A 41 -63.59 7.76 29.29
C CYS A 41 -63.68 9.24 28.86
N PRO A 42 -62.67 10.09 29.12
CA PRO A 42 -62.70 11.47 28.67
C PRO A 42 -62.46 11.57 27.16
N SER A 43 -63.41 12.05 26.38
CA SER A 43 -63.15 12.37 24.96
C SER A 43 -62.12 13.51 24.84
N PRO A 44 -61.10 13.43 23.96
CA PRO A 44 -60.94 12.48 22.86
C PRO A 44 -60.05 11.25 23.15
N CYS A 45 -59.74 10.96 24.42
CA CYS A 45 -58.92 9.81 24.82
C CYS A 45 -59.57 8.46 24.50
N GLN A 46 -58.73 7.43 24.41
CA GLN A 46 -59.12 6.02 24.37
C GLN A 46 -58.99 5.42 25.79
N CYS A 47 -59.86 4.48 26.12
CA CYS A 47 -59.79 3.76 27.40
C CYS A 47 -60.06 2.26 27.22
N GLU A 48 -59.42 1.44 28.05
CA GLU A 48 -59.56 -0.01 28.08
C GLU A 48 -59.85 -0.48 29.52
N ASP A 49 -60.85 -1.33 29.70
CA ASP A 49 -61.33 -1.80 30.99
C ASP A 49 -60.69 -3.17 31.36
N ASP A 50 -59.65 -3.16 32.20
CA ASP A 50 -59.03 -4.36 32.77
C ASP A 50 -59.82 -4.82 34.02
N GLY A 51 -61.00 -5.39 33.76
CA GLY A 51 -61.88 -6.01 34.76
C GLY A 51 -62.59 -5.04 35.70
N ILE A 52 -61.85 -4.45 36.65
CA ILE A 52 -62.30 -3.40 37.57
C ILE A 52 -61.46 -2.12 37.39
N TYR A 53 -60.30 -2.23 36.75
CA TYR A 53 -59.37 -1.13 36.52
C TYR A 53 -59.56 -0.53 35.13
N VAL A 54 -59.17 0.74 34.99
CA VAL A 54 -59.24 1.44 33.69
C VAL A 54 -57.84 1.88 33.28
N MET A 55 -57.45 1.57 32.05
CA MET A 55 -56.29 2.16 31.39
C MET A 55 -56.78 3.31 30.50
N VAL A 56 -56.15 4.48 30.60
CA VAL A 56 -56.55 5.69 29.86
C VAL A 56 -55.36 6.17 29.03
N ASP A 57 -55.55 6.24 27.72
CA ASP A 57 -54.57 6.74 26.76
C ASP A 57 -55.09 8.02 26.09
N CYS A 58 -54.40 9.13 26.37
CA CYS A 58 -54.64 10.45 25.81
C CYS A 58 -53.44 10.96 25.00
N SER A 59 -52.52 10.08 24.58
CA SER A 59 -51.27 10.46 23.92
C SER A 59 -51.47 10.96 22.48
N GLU A 60 -50.57 11.85 22.01
CA GLU A 60 -50.58 12.44 20.66
C GLU A 60 -51.82 13.26 20.25
N LEU A 61 -52.78 13.50 21.17
CA LEU A 61 -54.05 14.19 20.90
C LEU A 61 -53.97 15.74 20.84
N GLY A 62 -52.77 16.33 20.98
CA GLY A 62 -52.56 17.78 20.94
C GLY A 62 -53.19 18.56 22.09
N LEU A 63 -53.45 17.90 23.23
CA LEU A 63 -54.13 18.47 24.40
C LEU A 63 -53.32 19.61 25.02
N SER A 64 -53.99 20.72 25.35
CA SER A 64 -53.38 21.87 26.05
C SER A 64 -53.49 21.80 27.58
N SER A 65 -54.26 20.85 28.10
CA SER A 65 -54.48 20.66 29.54
C SER A 65 -54.92 19.22 29.85
N VAL A 66 -54.77 18.80 31.11
CA VAL A 66 -55.15 17.46 31.57
C VAL A 66 -56.67 17.26 31.47
N PRO A 67 -57.18 16.13 30.94
CA PRO A 67 -58.60 15.86 30.82
C PRO A 67 -59.37 15.91 32.15
N LEU A 68 -60.55 16.53 32.10
CA LEU A 68 -61.48 16.56 33.23
C LEU A 68 -62.23 15.22 33.35
N ASN A 69 -62.61 14.87 34.58
CA ASN A 69 -63.42 13.68 34.93
C ASN A 69 -62.77 12.29 34.70
N LEU A 70 -61.44 12.19 34.81
CA LEU A 70 -60.73 10.91 34.94
C LEU A 70 -61.32 10.02 36.05
N SER A 71 -61.45 8.71 35.77
CA SER A 71 -62.05 7.72 36.68
C SER A 71 -61.17 7.43 37.90
N PRO A 72 -61.70 7.36 39.14
CA PRO A 72 -60.93 6.92 40.32
C PRO A 72 -60.37 5.48 40.22
N LEU A 73 -60.86 4.68 39.28
CA LEU A 73 -60.41 3.32 38.99
C LEU A 73 -59.23 3.25 38.00
N THR A 74 -58.72 4.40 37.56
CA THR A 74 -57.61 4.47 36.59
C THR A 74 -56.30 3.95 37.19
N THR A 75 -55.69 2.95 36.57
CA THR A 75 -54.40 2.35 36.97
C THR A 75 -53.24 2.78 36.07
N TYR A 76 -53.53 3.15 34.83
CA TYR A 76 -52.59 3.65 33.83
C TYR A 76 -53.14 4.92 33.19
N LEU A 77 -52.33 5.97 33.11
CA LEU A 77 -52.69 7.22 32.43
C LEU A 77 -51.53 7.71 31.57
N ASP A 78 -51.75 7.74 30.25
CA ASP A 78 -50.83 8.34 29.28
C ASP A 78 -51.35 9.70 28.81
N LEU A 79 -50.51 10.73 28.91
CA LEU A 79 -50.72 12.11 28.46
C LEU A 79 -49.56 12.57 27.56
N SER A 80 -48.76 11.64 27.03
CA SER A 80 -47.53 11.97 26.33
C SER A 80 -47.74 12.60 24.95
N MET A 81 -46.72 13.30 24.43
CA MET A 81 -46.73 13.94 23.10
C MET A 81 -47.90 14.92 22.90
N ASN A 82 -48.16 15.75 23.92
CA ASN A 82 -49.23 16.74 23.95
C ASN A 82 -48.67 18.17 24.11
N ASN A 83 -49.53 19.19 24.15
CA ASN A 83 -49.17 20.60 24.30
C ASN A 83 -49.49 21.12 25.71
N ILE A 84 -49.38 20.29 26.75
CA ILE A 84 -49.69 20.69 28.14
C ILE A 84 -48.53 21.54 28.67
N SER A 85 -48.81 22.81 29.02
CA SER A 85 -47.82 23.75 29.57
C SER A 85 -47.83 23.84 31.10
N GLU A 86 -48.97 23.55 31.73
CA GLU A 86 -49.16 23.58 33.19
C GLU A 86 -50.13 22.46 33.59
N ILE A 87 -49.89 21.82 34.73
CA ILE A 87 -50.84 20.89 35.35
C ILE A 87 -51.40 21.55 36.61
N PRO A 88 -52.73 21.79 36.69
CA PRO A 88 -53.31 22.48 37.84
C PRO A 88 -53.11 21.68 39.14
N SER A 89 -52.94 22.40 40.25
CA SER A 89 -52.76 21.81 41.58
C SER A 89 -53.86 20.79 41.88
N ARG A 90 -53.50 19.62 42.42
CA ARG A 90 -54.41 18.49 42.70
C ARG A 90 -55.12 17.89 41.47
N ALA A 91 -54.63 18.06 40.23
CA ALA A 91 -55.23 17.42 39.04
C ALA A 91 -55.54 15.93 39.25
N PHE A 92 -54.60 15.18 39.84
CA PHE A 92 -54.68 13.72 39.96
C PHE A 92 -55.18 13.21 41.34
N HIS A 93 -55.65 14.09 42.23
CA HIS A 93 -55.85 13.77 43.66
C HIS A 93 -56.86 12.66 44.01
N ARG A 94 -57.65 12.18 43.05
CA ARG A 94 -58.63 11.09 43.22
C ARG A 94 -58.14 9.74 42.67
N LEU A 95 -57.00 9.72 41.97
CA LEU A 95 -56.49 8.56 41.25
C LEU A 95 -55.62 7.67 42.17
N HIS A 96 -56.17 7.27 43.32
CA HIS A 96 -55.43 6.54 44.34
C HIS A 96 -54.93 5.15 43.90
N LEU A 97 -55.48 4.61 42.81
CA LEU A 97 -55.10 3.32 42.21
C LEU A 97 -54.10 3.44 41.06
N LEU A 98 -53.71 4.66 40.67
CA LEU A 98 -52.79 4.90 39.56
C LEU A 98 -51.41 4.31 39.87
N SER A 99 -50.96 3.39 39.02
CA SER A 99 -49.67 2.69 39.12
C SER A 99 -48.63 3.26 38.13
N GLU A 100 -49.07 3.83 37.01
CA GLU A 100 -48.21 4.45 36.01
C GLU A 100 -48.84 5.74 35.46
N LEU A 101 -48.03 6.80 35.38
CA LEU A 101 -48.41 8.12 34.89
C LEU A 101 -47.33 8.62 33.92
N ARG A 102 -47.72 8.89 32.67
CA ARG A 102 -46.85 9.44 31.64
C ARG A 102 -47.34 10.81 31.19
N ILE A 103 -46.43 11.78 31.16
CA ILE A 103 -46.66 13.16 30.72
C ILE A 103 -45.43 13.66 29.93
N SER A 104 -44.73 12.74 29.27
CA SER A 104 -43.51 13.01 28.51
C SER A 104 -43.80 13.66 27.15
N GLY A 105 -42.85 14.40 26.58
CA GLY A 105 -43.10 15.11 25.31
C GLY A 105 -44.18 16.20 25.44
N ASN A 106 -44.06 17.05 26.45
CA ASN A 106 -44.99 18.16 26.73
C ASN A 106 -44.21 19.48 26.93
N GLN A 107 -44.90 20.55 27.34
CA GLN A 107 -44.33 21.90 27.50
C GLN A 107 -44.27 22.34 28.97
N LEU A 108 -44.18 21.37 29.90
CA LEU A 108 -44.16 21.64 31.34
C LEU A 108 -42.85 22.30 31.74
N ARG A 109 -42.91 23.46 32.41
CA ARG A 109 -41.72 24.17 32.94
C ARG A 109 -41.47 23.98 34.44
N TYR A 110 -42.52 23.59 35.17
CA TYR A 110 -42.49 23.36 36.60
C TYR A 110 -43.60 22.39 36.99
N ILE A 111 -43.39 21.63 38.07
CA ILE A 111 -44.38 20.71 38.65
C ILE A 111 -44.35 20.82 40.18
N SER A 112 -45.45 21.29 40.79
CA SER A 112 -45.57 21.35 42.25
C SER A 112 -45.85 19.97 42.84
N GLY A 113 -45.33 19.70 44.04
CA GLY A 113 -45.70 18.51 44.81
C GLY A 113 -47.22 18.40 45.08
N HIS A 114 -47.94 19.52 45.11
CA HIS A 114 -49.41 19.54 45.20
C HIS A 114 -50.13 18.92 43.99
N THR A 115 -49.47 18.77 42.84
CA THR A 115 -50.07 18.17 41.64
C THR A 115 -50.11 16.63 41.74
N LEU A 116 -49.08 16.02 42.32
CA LEU A 116 -48.93 14.57 42.48
C LEU A 116 -49.53 14.04 43.80
N GLN A 117 -50.01 14.92 44.67
CA GLN A 117 -50.61 14.57 45.96
C GLN A 117 -51.81 13.61 45.82
N GLY A 118 -51.74 12.46 46.50
CA GLY A 118 -52.81 11.44 46.52
C GLY A 118 -52.54 10.20 45.66
N LEU A 119 -51.46 10.19 44.89
CA LEU A 119 -51.05 9.09 43.99
C LEU A 119 -50.29 7.97 44.74
N TYR A 120 -50.86 7.46 45.83
CA TYR A 120 -50.16 6.59 46.79
C TYR A 120 -49.65 5.25 46.22
N ASN A 121 -50.27 4.74 45.16
CA ASN A 121 -49.88 3.47 44.50
C ASN A 121 -48.97 3.65 43.28
N LEU A 122 -48.55 4.88 42.95
CA LEU A 122 -47.77 5.18 41.75
C LEU A 122 -46.39 4.53 41.83
N LYS A 123 -46.05 3.71 40.84
CA LYS A 123 -44.77 2.99 40.71
C LYS A 123 -43.88 3.61 39.64
N VAL A 124 -44.48 4.15 38.57
CA VAL A 124 -43.79 4.72 37.41
C VAL A 124 -44.30 6.12 37.15
N LEU A 125 -43.39 7.10 37.10
CA LEU A 125 -43.66 8.48 36.70
C LEU A 125 -42.72 8.88 35.56
N MET A 126 -43.29 9.27 34.42
CA MET A 126 -42.56 9.69 33.22
C MET A 126 -42.83 11.16 32.90
N LEU A 127 -41.79 11.98 33.03
CA LEU A 127 -41.80 13.43 32.78
C LEU A 127 -40.74 13.86 31.74
N GLN A 128 -40.11 12.89 31.06
CA GLN A 128 -39.01 13.16 30.13
C GLN A 128 -39.44 13.95 28.88
N ASN A 129 -38.50 14.61 28.20
CA ASN A 129 -38.77 15.49 27.05
C ASN A 129 -39.81 16.56 27.40
N ASN A 130 -39.47 17.40 28.37
CA ASN A 130 -40.26 18.55 28.81
C ASN A 130 -39.35 19.79 28.90
N GLN A 131 -39.86 20.89 29.44
CA GLN A 131 -39.11 22.14 29.62
C GLN A 131 -38.80 22.41 31.10
N LEU A 132 -38.71 21.38 31.95
CA LEU A 132 -38.59 21.55 33.40
C LEU A 132 -37.27 22.25 33.74
N GLU A 133 -37.35 23.50 34.16
CA GLU A 133 -36.20 24.32 34.57
C GLU A 133 -35.73 23.95 36.00
N ARG A 134 -36.68 23.55 36.85
CA ARG A 134 -36.44 23.22 38.27
C ARG A 134 -37.53 22.32 38.88
N LEU A 135 -37.13 21.50 39.85
CA LEU A 135 -38.01 20.64 40.65
C LEU A 135 -38.60 21.40 41.85
N PRO A 136 -39.65 20.90 42.54
CA PRO A 136 -40.29 21.65 43.61
C PRO A 136 -39.50 21.70 44.92
N ASP A 137 -39.31 22.92 45.41
CA ASP A 137 -38.79 23.26 46.74
C ASP A 137 -39.88 23.27 47.83
N ASP A 138 -41.12 23.52 47.41
CA ASP A 138 -42.25 23.91 48.25
C ASP A 138 -42.90 22.73 48.98
N VAL A 139 -43.11 21.63 48.27
CA VAL A 139 -43.88 20.48 48.75
C VAL A 139 -43.22 19.18 48.26
N LEU A 140 -42.94 18.30 49.23
CA LEU A 140 -42.32 16.99 49.00
C LEU A 140 -43.19 16.09 48.11
N TRP A 141 -42.56 15.25 47.30
CA TRP A 141 -43.25 14.21 46.54
C TRP A 141 -43.62 13.03 47.45
N ASP A 142 -44.84 13.07 48.00
CA ASP A 142 -45.44 12.02 48.84
C ASP A 142 -45.91 10.81 48.00
N LEU A 143 -44.94 10.11 47.41
CA LEU A 143 -45.12 8.98 46.49
C LEU A 143 -44.38 7.74 47.03
N PRO A 144 -44.85 7.14 48.15
CA PRO A 144 -44.08 6.15 48.91
C PRO A 144 -43.82 4.83 48.17
N ASN A 145 -44.60 4.51 47.14
CA ASN A 145 -44.47 3.30 46.32
C ASN A 145 -43.75 3.53 44.98
N LEU A 146 -43.23 4.74 44.71
CA LEU A 146 -42.57 5.03 43.44
C LEU A 146 -41.29 4.21 43.30
N LEU A 147 -41.14 3.51 42.18
CA LEU A 147 -40.00 2.66 41.84
C LEU A 147 -39.15 3.24 40.70
N SER A 148 -39.77 4.03 39.83
CA SER A 148 -39.22 4.47 38.54
C SER A 148 -39.60 5.93 38.27
N LEU A 149 -38.60 6.80 38.11
CA LEU A 149 -38.78 8.25 37.93
C LEU A 149 -37.92 8.76 36.76
N ARG A 150 -38.56 9.11 35.65
CA ARG A 150 -37.90 9.71 34.48
C ARG A 150 -38.06 11.22 34.46
N LEU A 151 -36.92 11.91 34.48
CA LEU A 151 -36.77 13.37 34.36
C LEU A 151 -35.76 13.73 33.25
N ASP A 152 -35.39 12.77 32.42
CA ASP A 152 -34.44 12.92 31.32
C ASP A 152 -34.94 13.87 30.20
N ALA A 153 -34.04 14.40 29.38
CA ALA A 153 -34.34 15.39 28.33
C ALA A 153 -35.17 16.58 28.86
N ASN A 154 -34.57 17.35 29.77
CA ASN A 154 -35.18 18.52 30.44
C ASN A 154 -34.13 19.64 30.64
N LEU A 155 -34.51 20.73 31.32
CA LEU A 155 -33.69 21.93 31.50
C LEU A 155 -33.22 22.10 32.95
N LEU A 156 -33.16 21.01 33.74
CA LEU A 156 -32.84 21.08 35.16
C LEU A 156 -31.38 21.50 35.37
N SER A 157 -31.15 22.63 36.04
CA SER A 157 -29.82 23.08 36.46
C SER A 157 -29.46 22.65 37.89
N GLU A 158 -30.45 22.38 38.73
CA GLU A 158 -30.29 22.00 40.14
C GLU A 158 -31.39 21.02 40.60
N VAL A 159 -31.10 20.21 41.63
CA VAL A 159 -32.07 19.30 42.27
C VAL A 159 -32.11 19.61 43.78
N PRO A 160 -33.23 20.16 44.29
CA PRO A 160 -33.32 20.59 45.69
C PRO A 160 -33.20 19.44 46.71
N ALA A 161 -32.49 19.69 47.82
CA ALA A 161 -32.27 18.76 48.93
C ALA A 161 -33.54 18.20 49.63
N GLY A 162 -34.72 18.77 49.31
CA GLY A 162 -36.02 18.31 49.80
C GLY A 162 -36.66 17.24 48.91
N THR A 163 -36.49 17.33 47.58
CA THR A 163 -37.43 16.78 46.59
C THR A 163 -37.68 15.27 46.77
N PHE A 164 -36.63 14.48 47.00
CA PHE A 164 -36.74 13.01 47.02
C PHE A 164 -37.14 12.38 48.37
N ARG A 165 -37.34 13.16 49.44
CA ARG A 165 -37.55 12.63 50.81
C ARG A 165 -38.77 11.71 51.00
N GLY A 166 -39.75 11.77 50.10
CA GLY A 166 -40.95 10.93 50.10
C GLY A 166 -40.90 9.71 49.16
N VAL A 167 -40.02 9.68 48.15
CA VAL A 167 -39.90 8.59 47.15
C VAL A 167 -38.91 7.50 47.59
N ARG A 168 -39.01 7.04 48.85
CA ARG A 168 -38.00 6.16 49.48
C ARG A 168 -37.90 4.75 48.87
N SER A 169 -38.90 4.34 48.09
CA SER A 169 -38.91 3.05 47.37
C SER A 169 -38.25 3.10 45.99
N LEU A 170 -37.76 4.27 45.57
CA LEU A 170 -37.25 4.49 44.21
C LEU A 170 -36.04 3.60 43.92
N ARG A 171 -36.07 2.95 42.75
CA ARG A 171 -35.03 2.04 42.26
C ARG A 171 -34.34 2.57 41.02
N HIS A 172 -35.07 3.28 40.16
CA HIS A 172 -34.54 3.81 38.91
C HIS A 172 -34.79 5.31 38.81
N LEU A 173 -33.72 6.08 38.58
CA LEU A 173 -33.73 7.53 38.46
C LEU A 173 -32.98 7.93 37.17
N TRP A 174 -33.69 8.59 36.25
CA TRP A 174 -33.11 9.14 35.03
C TRP A 174 -33.12 10.67 35.12
N LEU A 175 -31.91 11.25 35.07
CA LEU A 175 -31.63 12.69 35.07
C LEU A 175 -30.67 13.05 33.92
N ASP A 176 -30.57 12.20 32.91
CA ASP A 176 -29.75 12.41 31.73
C ASP A 176 -30.33 13.47 30.78
N ASP A 177 -29.48 14.04 29.91
CA ASP A 177 -29.83 15.12 28.97
C ASP A 177 -30.50 16.31 29.71
N ASN A 178 -29.71 16.93 30.60
CA ASN A 178 -30.11 18.02 31.48
C ASN A 178 -28.94 19.02 31.65
N SER A 179 -29.12 20.06 32.46
CA SER A 179 -28.12 21.13 32.67
C SER A 179 -27.46 21.12 34.06
N LEU A 180 -27.39 19.96 34.72
CA LEU A 180 -26.81 19.83 36.05
C LEU A 180 -25.29 20.07 36.01
N THR A 181 -24.80 20.97 36.87
CA THR A 181 -23.38 21.37 36.95
C THR A 181 -22.61 20.67 38.07
N GLU A 182 -23.32 20.10 39.05
CA GLU A 182 -22.80 19.32 40.17
C GLU A 182 -23.74 18.15 40.51
N ILE A 183 -23.25 17.22 41.34
CA ILE A 183 -24.03 16.07 41.81
C ILE A 183 -24.89 16.49 43.02
N PRO A 184 -26.21 16.23 43.03
CA PRO A 184 -27.10 16.69 44.10
C PRO A 184 -27.08 15.77 45.34
N VAL A 185 -25.90 15.65 45.96
CA VAL A 185 -25.59 14.75 47.10
C VAL A 185 -26.69 14.77 48.17
N THR A 186 -27.11 15.97 48.59
CA THR A 186 -28.09 16.16 49.68
C THR A 186 -29.52 15.72 49.34
N ALA A 187 -29.87 15.58 48.07
CA ALA A 187 -31.12 14.99 47.63
C ALA A 187 -30.99 13.45 47.53
N LEU A 188 -29.87 12.97 46.97
CA LEU A 188 -29.57 11.55 46.80
C LEU A 188 -29.43 10.80 48.13
N ASP A 189 -28.98 11.47 49.20
CA ASP A 189 -28.93 10.92 50.56
C ASP A 189 -30.26 10.33 51.07
N SER A 190 -31.39 10.69 50.45
CA SER A 190 -32.72 10.19 50.81
C SER A 190 -33.18 8.93 50.04
N LEU A 191 -32.33 8.37 49.16
CA LEU A 191 -32.66 7.27 48.22
C LEU A 191 -31.88 5.95 48.48
N PRO A 192 -31.93 5.35 49.68
CA PRO A 192 -31.15 4.14 49.99
C PRO A 192 -31.57 2.89 49.19
N SER A 193 -32.74 2.92 48.54
CA SER A 193 -33.31 1.83 47.73
C SER A 193 -32.88 1.85 46.26
N LEU A 194 -32.13 2.88 45.83
CA LEU A 194 -31.82 3.12 44.42
C LEU A 194 -30.90 2.03 43.86
N GLN A 195 -31.20 1.53 42.66
CA GLN A 195 -30.53 0.40 42.00
C GLN A 195 -29.87 0.81 40.67
N ALA A 196 -30.47 1.73 39.93
CA ALA A 196 -29.88 2.33 38.72
C ALA A 196 -30.08 3.86 38.73
N MET A 197 -29.02 4.58 38.38
CA MET A 197 -29.05 6.04 38.23
C MET A 197 -28.22 6.46 37.02
N THR A 198 -28.76 7.39 36.23
CA THR A 198 -28.02 8.07 35.16
C THR A 198 -28.08 9.59 35.35
N LEU A 199 -26.90 10.19 35.23
CA LEU A 199 -26.62 11.63 35.23
C LEU A 199 -25.80 11.98 33.96
N ALA A 200 -25.93 11.16 32.91
CA ALA A 200 -25.21 11.33 31.66
C ALA A 200 -25.70 12.55 30.84
N LEU A 201 -24.95 13.01 29.84
CA LEU A 201 -25.32 14.18 29.02
C LEU A 201 -25.70 15.39 29.90
N ASN A 202 -24.80 15.77 30.80
CA ASN A 202 -24.96 16.90 31.72
C ASN A 202 -23.66 17.74 31.73
N GLN A 203 -23.59 18.74 32.61
CA GLN A 203 -22.49 19.70 32.69
C GLN A 203 -21.65 19.50 33.97
N ILE A 204 -21.66 18.30 34.55
CA ILE A 204 -20.99 18.01 35.82
C ILE A 204 -19.47 18.10 35.63
N THR A 205 -18.81 18.91 36.46
CA THR A 205 -17.36 19.18 36.36
C THR A 205 -16.50 18.49 37.43
N HIS A 206 -17.11 18.12 38.57
CA HIS A 206 -16.42 17.52 39.72
C HIS A 206 -17.31 16.53 40.48
N ILE A 207 -16.72 15.44 40.98
CA ILE A 207 -17.39 14.50 41.90
C ILE A 207 -16.78 14.65 43.31
N PRO A 208 -17.48 15.20 44.32
CA PRO A 208 -16.93 15.38 45.66
C PRO A 208 -16.73 14.05 46.41
N ASP A 209 -15.88 14.04 47.44
CA ASP A 209 -15.79 12.93 48.40
C ASP A 209 -17.18 12.62 49.00
N SER A 210 -17.49 11.33 49.23
CA SER A 210 -18.74 10.88 49.87
C SER A 210 -20.04 11.22 49.12
N ALA A 211 -19.98 11.59 47.83
CA ALA A 211 -21.13 12.02 47.01
C ALA A 211 -22.31 11.03 46.93
N PHE A 212 -22.08 9.74 47.19
CA PHE A 212 -23.07 8.67 47.04
C PHE A 212 -23.23 7.80 48.30
N THR A 213 -22.86 8.33 49.48
CA THR A 213 -22.65 7.55 50.72
C THR A 213 -23.82 6.62 51.10
N ASN A 214 -25.07 7.08 50.96
CA ASN A 214 -26.26 6.30 51.33
C ASN A 214 -26.75 5.33 50.23
N LEU A 215 -26.22 5.38 49.00
CA LEU A 215 -26.71 4.62 47.84
C LEU A 215 -26.22 3.15 47.82
N SER A 216 -26.28 2.47 48.97
CA SER A 216 -25.71 1.12 49.18
C SER A 216 -26.33 0.01 48.31
N ALA A 217 -27.53 0.22 47.78
CA ALA A 217 -28.24 -0.68 46.86
C ALA A 217 -27.93 -0.44 45.37
N LEU A 218 -27.17 0.60 45.03
CA LEU A 218 -26.93 1.00 43.65
C LEU A 218 -26.04 -0.01 42.93
N VAL A 219 -26.49 -0.47 41.76
CA VAL A 219 -25.83 -1.47 40.90
C VAL A 219 -25.24 -0.80 39.66
N VAL A 220 -25.95 0.18 39.09
CA VAL A 220 -25.57 0.88 37.85
C VAL A 220 -25.50 2.39 38.08
N LEU A 221 -24.37 3.00 37.71
CA LEU A 221 -24.16 4.45 37.74
C LEU A 221 -23.56 4.94 36.42
N HIS A 222 -24.33 5.74 35.67
CA HIS A 222 -23.86 6.37 34.43
C HIS A 222 -23.60 7.87 34.63
N LEU A 223 -22.39 8.30 34.25
CA LEU A 223 -21.90 9.69 34.31
C LEU A 223 -21.25 10.10 32.96
N HIS A 224 -21.49 9.35 31.88
CA HIS A 224 -20.88 9.61 30.57
C HIS A 224 -21.37 10.91 29.92
N ASN A 225 -20.64 11.43 28.93
CA ASN A 225 -20.94 12.71 28.27
C ASN A 225 -21.13 13.85 29.30
N ASN A 226 -20.17 13.99 30.20
CA ASN A 226 -20.11 15.10 31.15
C ASN A 226 -18.78 15.86 30.99
N GLN A 227 -18.54 16.85 31.84
CA GLN A 227 -17.35 17.69 31.79
C GLN A 227 -16.38 17.38 32.94
N ILE A 228 -16.42 16.18 33.52
CA ILE A 228 -15.76 15.84 34.79
C ILE A 228 -14.25 15.91 34.59
N GLN A 229 -13.60 16.86 35.27
CA GLN A 229 -12.14 17.06 35.22
C GLN A 229 -11.42 16.41 36.39
N SER A 230 -12.10 16.27 37.53
CA SER A 230 -11.52 15.79 38.79
C SER A 230 -12.57 15.14 39.69
N MET A 231 -12.12 14.29 40.62
CA MET A 231 -12.98 13.66 41.62
C MET A 231 -12.25 13.46 42.94
N GLY A 232 -12.98 13.45 44.05
CA GLY A 232 -12.46 13.11 45.37
C GLY A 232 -11.99 11.66 45.45
N ALA A 233 -10.94 11.38 46.22
CA ALA A 233 -10.36 10.05 46.36
C ALA A 233 -11.31 9.01 46.99
N ARG A 234 -12.43 9.45 47.57
CA ARG A 234 -13.49 8.64 48.19
C ARG A 234 -14.87 9.06 47.68
N CYS A 235 -14.98 9.58 46.47
CA CYS A 235 -16.25 10.02 45.89
C CYS A 235 -17.29 8.89 45.77
N PHE A 236 -16.82 7.67 45.45
CA PHE A 236 -17.63 6.44 45.36
C PHE A 236 -17.72 5.65 46.68
N GLU A 237 -17.32 6.23 47.82
CA GLU A 237 -17.53 5.59 49.13
C GLU A 237 -19.04 5.46 49.43
N GLY A 238 -19.48 4.28 49.86
CA GLY A 238 -20.89 3.93 50.08
C GLY A 238 -21.51 3.00 49.02
N LEU A 239 -20.97 2.96 47.80
CA LEU A 239 -21.49 2.19 46.66
C LEU A 239 -21.16 0.68 46.73
N GLN A 240 -21.61 0.01 47.79
CA GLN A 240 -21.30 -1.40 48.12
C GLN A 240 -21.89 -2.43 47.15
N SER A 241 -22.82 -2.04 46.28
CA SER A 241 -23.49 -2.93 45.33
C SER A 241 -23.18 -2.67 43.87
N LEU A 242 -22.27 -1.74 43.56
CA LEU A 242 -22.05 -1.28 42.19
C LEU A 242 -21.36 -2.36 41.34
N GLU A 243 -21.96 -2.67 40.20
CA GLU A 243 -21.49 -3.66 39.22
C GLU A 243 -21.09 -2.98 37.91
N THR A 244 -21.73 -1.88 37.52
CA THR A 244 -21.39 -1.07 36.33
C THR A 244 -21.16 0.40 36.70
N LEU A 245 -20.00 0.94 36.30
CA LEU A 245 -19.66 2.37 36.39
C LEU A 245 -19.24 2.90 35.02
N ASP A 246 -19.92 3.94 34.54
CA ASP A 246 -19.60 4.60 33.28
C ASP A 246 -19.15 6.07 33.50
N LEU A 247 -17.89 6.36 33.16
CA LEU A 247 -17.24 7.67 33.13
C LEU A 247 -16.73 8.03 31.71
N ASN A 248 -17.23 7.39 30.66
CA ASN A 248 -16.83 7.60 29.27
C ASN A 248 -17.14 9.04 28.81
N TYR A 249 -16.42 9.54 27.79
CA TYR A 249 -16.61 10.89 27.23
C TYR A 249 -16.63 11.99 28.32
N ASN A 250 -15.48 12.16 28.97
CA ASN A 250 -15.28 13.11 30.07
C ASN A 250 -13.88 13.74 29.99
N ASN A 251 -13.56 14.64 30.92
CA ASN A 251 -12.32 15.44 30.90
C ASN A 251 -11.28 14.95 31.94
N LEU A 252 -11.33 13.68 32.37
CA LEU A 252 -10.46 13.16 33.43
C LEU A 252 -9.00 13.19 33.00
N GLN A 253 -8.12 13.79 33.81
CA GLN A 253 -6.68 13.89 33.52
C GLN A 253 -5.85 12.79 34.21
N GLU A 254 -6.41 12.18 35.27
CA GLU A 254 -5.77 11.17 36.11
C GLU A 254 -6.69 9.95 36.26
N PHE A 255 -6.07 8.79 36.53
CA PHE A 255 -6.79 7.54 36.76
C PHE A 255 -7.73 7.65 37.99
N PRO A 256 -8.99 7.18 37.93
CA PRO A 256 -9.96 7.34 39.01
C PRO A 256 -9.69 6.39 40.19
N VAL A 257 -8.68 6.68 41.02
CA VAL A 257 -8.24 5.86 42.17
C VAL A 257 -9.39 5.50 43.14
N ALA A 258 -10.44 6.33 43.19
CA ALA A 258 -11.65 6.10 43.99
C ALA A 258 -12.37 4.78 43.67
N ILE A 259 -12.21 4.18 42.47
CA ILE A 259 -12.84 2.88 42.14
C ILE A 259 -12.42 1.75 43.08
N ARG A 260 -11.31 1.89 43.81
CA ARG A 260 -10.73 0.85 44.68
C ARG A 260 -11.66 0.40 45.81
N THR A 261 -12.72 1.14 46.13
CA THR A 261 -13.77 0.75 47.08
C THR A 261 -14.81 -0.22 46.47
N LEU A 262 -14.93 -0.26 45.14
CA LEU A 262 -16.01 -0.92 44.39
C LEU A 262 -15.74 -2.42 44.20
N SER A 263 -15.78 -3.17 45.31
CA SER A 263 -15.46 -4.60 45.35
C SER A 263 -16.32 -5.52 44.47
N LYS A 264 -17.51 -5.07 44.06
CA LYS A 264 -18.41 -5.79 43.14
C LYS A 264 -18.30 -5.38 41.67
N LEU A 265 -17.45 -4.41 41.32
CA LEU A 265 -17.40 -3.85 39.97
C LEU A 265 -17.06 -4.93 38.93
N GLN A 266 -17.90 -5.03 37.90
CA GLN A 266 -17.81 -5.99 36.79
C GLN A 266 -17.55 -5.30 35.46
N GLU A 267 -18.07 -4.09 35.27
CA GLU A 267 -17.87 -3.26 34.08
C GLU A 267 -17.43 -1.84 34.48
N LEU A 268 -16.42 -1.32 33.77
CA LEU A 268 -15.84 -0.02 34.03
C LEU A 268 -15.52 0.71 32.72
N GLY A 269 -16.24 1.79 32.44
CA GLY A 269 -15.96 2.73 31.36
C GLY A 269 -15.21 3.98 31.84
N PHE A 270 -14.13 4.33 31.17
CA PHE A 270 -13.49 5.65 31.19
C PHE A 270 -12.80 5.98 29.84
N HIS A 271 -13.34 5.50 28.73
CA HIS A 271 -12.83 5.80 27.38
C HIS A 271 -13.16 7.25 26.96
N ASN A 272 -12.51 7.77 25.92
CA ASN A 272 -12.61 9.17 25.48
C ASN A 272 -12.41 10.15 26.66
N ASN A 273 -11.22 10.10 27.25
CA ASN A 273 -10.80 10.93 28.39
C ASN A 273 -9.33 11.37 28.20
N ASN A 274 -8.77 12.15 29.14
CA ASN A 274 -7.43 12.73 29.03
C ASN A 274 -6.37 12.00 29.90
N ILE A 275 -6.62 10.74 30.28
CA ILE A 275 -5.81 10.01 31.25
C ILE A 275 -4.49 9.54 30.62
N LYS A 276 -3.36 9.95 31.23
CA LYS A 276 -2.01 9.71 30.69
C LYS A 276 -1.32 8.46 31.22
N ALA A 277 -1.81 7.88 32.31
CA ALA A 277 -1.18 6.73 32.96
C ALA A 277 -2.17 5.85 33.73
N ILE A 278 -1.98 4.53 33.66
CA ILE A 278 -2.62 3.57 34.57
C ILE A 278 -1.60 3.21 35.66
N PRO A 279 -1.89 3.44 36.96
CA PRO A 279 -0.92 3.25 38.04
C PRO A 279 -0.69 1.77 38.41
N GLU A 280 0.40 1.51 39.13
CA GLU A 280 0.65 0.20 39.75
C GLU A 280 -0.52 -0.22 40.66
N ARG A 281 -0.96 -1.47 40.53
CA ARG A 281 -2.10 -2.06 41.26
C ARG A 281 -3.44 -1.33 41.08
N ALA A 282 -3.63 -0.64 39.95
CA ALA A 282 -4.84 0.10 39.59
C ALA A 282 -6.16 -0.57 39.99
N PHE A 283 -6.36 -1.83 39.58
CA PHE A 283 -7.62 -2.56 39.75
C PHE A 283 -7.65 -3.53 40.95
N VAL A 284 -6.72 -3.38 41.91
CA VAL A 284 -6.59 -4.30 43.07
C VAL A 284 -7.82 -4.34 44.00
N GLY A 285 -8.72 -3.36 43.90
CA GLY A 285 -9.99 -3.34 44.61
C GLY A 285 -11.14 -4.05 43.88
N ASN A 286 -10.94 -4.46 42.62
CA ASN A 286 -12.01 -4.76 41.66
C ASN A 286 -11.86 -6.14 41.00
N PRO A 287 -11.75 -7.25 41.76
CA PRO A 287 -11.38 -8.58 41.25
C PRO A 287 -12.47 -9.27 40.40
N LEU A 288 -13.63 -8.64 40.20
CA LEU A 288 -14.76 -9.16 39.42
C LEU A 288 -14.91 -8.53 38.03
N LEU A 289 -14.02 -7.60 37.65
CA LEU A 289 -14.01 -6.95 36.34
C LEU A 289 -13.94 -7.97 35.20
N GLN A 290 -14.83 -7.79 34.22
CA GLN A 290 -14.99 -8.58 32.99
C GLN A 290 -14.64 -7.74 31.76
N THR A 291 -15.08 -6.48 31.76
CA THR A 291 -14.81 -5.46 30.74
C THR A 291 -14.21 -4.21 31.37
N ILE A 292 -13.24 -3.59 30.69
CA ILE A 292 -12.68 -2.29 31.05
C ILE A 292 -12.48 -1.50 29.76
N HIS A 293 -13.21 -0.41 29.57
CA HIS A 293 -13.16 0.41 28.36
C HIS A 293 -12.38 1.69 28.65
N PHE A 294 -11.17 1.81 28.11
CA PHE A 294 -10.27 2.97 28.33
C PHE A 294 -9.59 3.48 27.05
N TYR A 295 -10.05 3.05 25.87
CA TYR A 295 -9.58 3.55 24.57
C TYR A 295 -9.84 5.06 24.40
N GLU A 296 -9.27 5.68 23.36
CA GLU A 296 -9.24 7.14 23.20
C GLU A 296 -8.85 7.90 24.48
N ASN A 297 -7.86 7.37 25.20
CA ASN A 297 -7.09 8.09 26.22
C ASN A 297 -5.63 8.18 25.77
N PRO A 298 -4.92 9.29 26.04
CA PRO A 298 -3.51 9.46 25.71
C PRO A 298 -2.59 8.72 26.69
N ILE A 299 -2.83 7.43 26.91
CA ILE A 299 -2.10 6.59 27.87
C ILE A 299 -0.67 6.40 27.37
N GLN A 300 0.30 6.94 28.11
CA GLN A 300 1.72 6.81 27.81
C GLN A 300 2.36 5.67 28.63
N TYR A 301 1.92 5.50 29.88
CA TYR A 301 2.49 4.57 30.85
C TYR A 301 1.42 3.65 31.48
N VAL A 302 1.80 2.41 31.77
CA VAL A 302 1.01 1.43 32.52
C VAL A 302 1.91 0.75 33.55
N GLY A 303 1.47 0.71 34.81
CA GLY A 303 2.15 -0.01 35.88
C GLY A 303 2.18 -1.52 35.63
N LYS A 304 3.31 -2.16 35.88
CA LYS A 304 3.53 -3.59 35.59
C LYS A 304 2.56 -4.50 36.31
N SER A 305 2.11 -4.11 37.51
CA SER A 305 1.10 -4.82 38.32
C SER A 305 -0.33 -4.29 38.18
N ALA A 306 -0.62 -3.40 37.22
CA ALA A 306 -1.93 -2.79 37.06
C ALA A 306 -3.07 -3.81 36.83
N PHE A 307 -2.81 -4.82 35.98
CA PHE A 307 -3.78 -5.82 35.52
C PHE A 307 -3.59 -7.22 36.16
N GLN A 308 -2.90 -7.31 37.30
CA GLN A 308 -2.81 -8.55 38.08
C GLN A 308 -4.15 -8.91 38.75
N PHE A 309 -4.38 -10.21 38.97
CA PHE A 309 -5.51 -10.76 39.73
C PHE A 309 -6.91 -10.35 39.24
N LEU A 310 -7.12 -10.28 37.92
CA LEU A 310 -8.43 -10.07 37.29
C LEU A 310 -8.93 -11.37 36.63
N PRO A 311 -9.31 -12.41 37.41
CA PRO A 311 -9.61 -13.76 36.89
C PRO A 311 -10.85 -13.84 35.98
N LYS A 312 -11.61 -12.74 35.84
CA LYS A 312 -12.77 -12.63 34.96
C LYS A 312 -12.54 -11.75 33.71
N LEU A 313 -11.40 -11.07 33.57
CA LEU A 313 -11.16 -10.17 32.43
C LEU A 313 -11.06 -10.98 31.13
N HIS A 314 -11.89 -10.66 30.12
CA HIS A 314 -11.90 -11.35 28.82
C HIS A 314 -11.05 -10.63 27.76
N THR A 315 -11.00 -9.30 27.80
CA THR A 315 -10.32 -8.46 26.80
C THR A 315 -9.43 -7.43 27.47
N LEU A 316 -8.21 -7.27 26.96
CA LEU A 316 -7.28 -6.19 27.32
C LEU A 316 -6.73 -5.57 26.03
N SER A 317 -7.02 -4.28 25.81
CA SER A 317 -6.57 -3.54 24.63
C SER A 317 -5.81 -2.28 25.02
N LEU A 318 -4.52 -2.22 24.68
CA LEU A 318 -3.56 -1.18 25.03
C LEU A 318 -2.88 -0.68 23.76
N ASN A 319 -3.34 0.46 23.22
CA ASN A 319 -2.87 0.99 21.95
C ASN A 319 -2.15 2.32 22.16
N GLY A 320 -0.93 2.46 21.61
CA GLY A 320 -0.16 3.72 21.65
C GLY A 320 0.62 3.99 22.93
N ALA A 321 0.73 3.02 23.83
CA ALA A 321 1.38 3.14 25.14
C ALA A 321 2.91 3.12 25.06
N ALA A 322 3.48 4.14 24.41
CA ALA A 322 4.88 4.20 23.96
C ALA A 322 5.95 4.14 25.06
N GLN A 323 5.61 4.29 26.35
CA GLN A 323 6.57 4.14 27.45
C GLN A 323 6.59 2.72 28.05
N ILE A 324 5.71 1.81 27.60
CA ILE A 324 5.75 0.40 28.00
C ILE A 324 6.94 -0.27 27.28
N GLN A 325 8.01 -0.55 28.02
CA GLN A 325 9.20 -1.28 27.54
C GLN A 325 9.19 -2.77 27.89
N GLU A 326 8.50 -3.14 28.97
CA GLU A 326 8.34 -4.52 29.43
C GLU A 326 6.86 -4.94 29.34
N PHE A 327 6.63 -6.22 29.04
CA PHE A 327 5.29 -6.81 29.02
C PHE A 327 4.65 -6.79 30.43
N PRO A 328 3.35 -6.46 30.57
CA PRO A 328 2.67 -6.36 31.86
C PRO A 328 2.54 -7.73 32.56
N ASP A 329 2.57 -7.73 33.90
CA ASP A 329 2.37 -8.96 34.67
C ASP A 329 0.87 -9.28 34.80
N LEU A 330 0.43 -10.33 34.11
CA LEU A 330 -0.97 -10.79 34.04
C LEU A 330 -1.25 -11.96 35.00
N LYS A 331 -0.40 -12.15 36.02
CA LYS A 331 -0.58 -13.18 37.05
C LYS A 331 -1.97 -13.13 37.69
N GLY A 332 -2.72 -14.21 37.53
CA GLY A 332 -4.09 -14.38 38.03
C GLY A 332 -5.19 -13.96 37.04
N THR A 333 -4.84 -13.35 35.91
CA THR A 333 -5.74 -12.84 34.87
C THR A 333 -5.92 -13.88 33.75
N THR A 334 -6.35 -15.08 34.16
CA THR A 334 -6.28 -16.33 33.35
C THR A 334 -7.46 -16.56 32.40
N SER A 335 -8.45 -15.67 32.38
CA SER A 335 -9.64 -15.77 31.49
C SER A 335 -9.55 -14.96 30.21
N LEU A 336 -8.39 -14.34 29.94
CA LEU A 336 -8.20 -13.48 28.78
C LEU A 336 -8.32 -14.27 27.47
N GLU A 337 -9.19 -13.80 26.58
CA GLU A 337 -9.39 -14.32 25.21
C GLU A 337 -8.76 -13.40 24.16
N ILE A 338 -8.73 -12.08 24.42
CA ILE A 338 -8.18 -11.08 23.48
C ILE A 338 -7.13 -10.23 24.22
N LEU A 339 -5.90 -10.24 23.70
CA LEU A 339 -4.83 -9.32 24.10
C LEU A 339 -4.38 -8.50 22.89
N THR A 340 -4.54 -7.19 23.01
CA THR A 340 -4.04 -6.21 22.04
C THR A 340 -3.09 -5.27 22.79
N LEU A 341 -1.84 -5.17 22.36
CA LEU A 341 -0.81 -4.32 22.97
C LEU A 341 0.09 -3.73 21.87
N THR A 342 -0.42 -2.71 21.19
CA THR A 342 0.18 -2.15 19.96
C THR A 342 0.83 -0.79 20.17
N ARG A 343 1.79 -0.44 19.30
CA ARG A 343 2.49 0.86 19.30
C ARG A 343 3.15 1.17 20.66
N ALA A 344 3.83 0.17 21.22
CA ALA A 344 4.59 0.24 22.46
C ALA A 344 6.09 -0.04 22.22
N GLY A 345 6.89 0.01 23.29
CA GLY A 345 8.35 -0.19 23.24
C GLY A 345 8.81 -1.61 23.56
N LEU A 346 7.96 -2.63 23.37
CA LEU A 346 8.26 -4.01 23.79
C LEU A 346 9.40 -4.61 22.95
N SER A 347 10.47 -5.06 23.60
CA SER A 347 11.60 -5.75 22.96
C SER A 347 11.56 -7.27 23.03
N ALA A 348 10.82 -7.83 24.00
CA ALA A 348 10.70 -9.27 24.21
C ALA A 348 9.40 -9.64 24.95
N LEU A 349 8.97 -10.90 24.80
CA LEU A 349 7.81 -11.47 25.49
C LEU A 349 8.24 -12.46 26.60
N PRO A 350 7.48 -12.59 27.70
CA PRO A 350 7.78 -13.54 28.76
C PRO A 350 7.60 -14.99 28.27
N ARG A 351 8.48 -15.90 28.71
CA ARG A 351 8.50 -17.30 28.26
C ARG A 351 7.30 -18.10 28.76
N ASP A 352 6.73 -17.68 29.89
CA ASP A 352 5.56 -18.23 30.56
C ASP A 352 4.24 -17.57 30.14
N LEU A 353 4.24 -16.70 29.10
CA LEU A 353 3.04 -16.01 28.59
C LEU A 353 1.83 -16.95 28.42
N CYS A 354 2.06 -18.11 27.79
CA CYS A 354 1.02 -19.10 27.54
C CYS A 354 0.73 -20.04 28.71
N GLU A 355 1.54 -20.03 29.77
CA GLU A 355 1.18 -20.63 31.06
C GLU A 355 0.23 -19.71 31.83
N GLN A 356 0.38 -18.39 31.69
CA GLN A 356 -0.52 -17.38 32.27
C GLN A 356 -1.85 -17.24 31.50
N LEU A 357 -1.83 -17.32 30.16
CA LEU A 357 -2.97 -17.04 29.27
C LEU A 357 -3.44 -18.27 28.44
N PRO A 358 -3.86 -19.39 29.07
CA PRO A 358 -4.21 -20.62 28.35
C PRO A 358 -5.49 -20.54 27.50
N ARG A 359 -6.30 -19.48 27.65
CA ARG A 359 -7.54 -19.23 26.90
C ARG A 359 -7.39 -18.24 25.74
N LEU A 360 -6.19 -17.72 25.50
CA LEU A 360 -5.97 -16.67 24.52
C LEU A 360 -6.33 -17.12 23.10
N ARG A 361 -7.13 -16.31 22.41
CA ARG A 361 -7.65 -16.55 21.05
C ARG A 361 -7.08 -15.55 20.03
N VAL A 362 -6.94 -14.29 20.44
CA VAL A 362 -6.34 -13.22 19.63
C VAL A 362 -5.15 -12.63 20.40
N LEU A 363 -3.99 -12.57 19.75
CA LEU A 363 -2.78 -11.93 20.25
C LEU A 363 -2.28 -10.92 19.21
N GLU A 364 -2.47 -9.63 19.47
CA GLU A 364 -2.13 -8.53 18.58
C GLU A 364 -1.06 -7.65 19.23
N LEU A 365 0.16 -7.66 18.66
CA LEU A 365 1.39 -7.09 19.20
C LEU A 365 2.14 -6.24 18.16
N SER A 366 1.45 -5.69 17.18
CA SER A 366 2.03 -4.90 16.10
C SER A 366 2.65 -3.58 16.54
N HIS A 367 3.56 -3.07 15.69
CA HIS A 367 4.30 -1.82 15.91
C HIS A 367 5.03 -1.79 17.26
N ASN A 368 5.72 -2.88 17.59
CA ASN A 368 6.60 -3.00 18.75
C ASN A 368 8.06 -3.15 18.28
N GLN A 369 8.96 -3.64 19.14
CA GLN A 369 10.40 -3.78 18.88
C GLN A 369 10.87 -5.23 19.15
N ILE A 370 9.96 -6.21 19.03
CA ILE A 370 10.19 -7.60 19.44
C ILE A 370 11.22 -8.26 18.53
N GLU A 371 12.32 -8.78 19.09
CA GLU A 371 13.37 -9.47 18.32
C GLU A 371 13.27 -11.02 18.34
N ASP A 372 12.94 -11.61 19.50
CA ASP A 372 12.83 -13.06 19.70
C ASP A 372 11.42 -13.45 20.20
N LEU A 373 10.87 -14.55 19.67
CA LEU A 373 9.54 -15.09 20.04
C LEU A 373 9.64 -16.29 21.01
N PRO A 374 8.73 -16.42 21.99
CA PRO A 374 8.63 -17.59 22.86
C PRO A 374 7.94 -18.77 22.14
N SER A 375 7.76 -19.89 22.86
CA SER A 375 6.91 -21.00 22.42
C SER A 375 5.45 -20.69 22.75
N PHE A 376 4.58 -20.60 21.74
CA PHE A 376 3.15 -20.39 21.95
C PHE A 376 2.36 -21.69 22.24
N TYR A 377 3.04 -22.83 22.35
CA TYR A 377 2.48 -24.18 22.49
C TYR A 377 1.33 -24.32 23.53
N HIS A 378 1.40 -23.63 24.67
CA HIS A 378 0.36 -23.71 25.69
C HIS A 378 -0.90 -22.86 25.38
N CYS A 379 -0.80 -21.88 24.49
CA CYS A 379 -1.93 -21.06 24.00
C CYS A 379 -2.73 -21.78 22.91
N SER A 380 -3.14 -23.04 23.14
CA SER A 380 -3.80 -23.90 22.15
C SER A 380 -5.13 -23.37 21.58
N ALA A 381 -5.72 -22.36 22.21
CA ALA A 381 -6.93 -21.67 21.77
C ALA A 381 -6.70 -20.58 20.71
N LEU A 382 -5.43 -20.22 20.41
CA LEU A 382 -5.10 -19.13 19.47
C LEU A 382 -5.66 -19.37 18.08
N GLN A 383 -6.38 -18.36 17.59
CA GLN A 383 -7.02 -18.28 16.28
C GLN A 383 -6.31 -17.24 15.41
N GLU A 384 -5.80 -16.16 16.02
CA GLU A 384 -5.21 -15.02 15.30
C GLU A 384 -3.98 -14.49 16.04
N ILE A 385 -2.88 -14.27 15.32
CA ILE A 385 -1.63 -13.68 15.82
C ILE A 385 -1.20 -12.56 14.87
N GLY A 386 -1.13 -11.33 15.38
CA GLY A 386 -0.56 -10.17 14.72
C GLY A 386 0.77 -9.77 15.35
N LEU A 387 1.85 -9.82 14.57
CA LEU A 387 3.22 -9.47 14.94
C LEU A 387 3.87 -8.50 13.94
N GLN A 388 3.08 -7.87 13.09
CA GLN A 388 3.51 -6.95 12.03
C GLN A 388 4.21 -5.70 12.56
N HIS A 389 5.17 -5.17 11.80
CA HIS A 389 6.04 -4.06 12.21
C HIS A 389 6.76 -4.33 13.55
N ASN A 390 7.57 -5.39 13.57
CA ASN A 390 8.47 -5.74 14.69
C ASN A 390 9.91 -5.95 14.16
N GLN A 391 10.80 -6.52 14.98
CA GLN A 391 12.22 -6.72 14.66
C GLN A 391 12.61 -8.21 14.61
N ILE A 392 11.62 -9.09 14.40
CA ILE A 392 11.78 -10.56 14.48
C ILE A 392 12.71 -11.03 13.36
N ARG A 393 13.73 -11.84 13.70
CA ARG A 393 14.76 -12.28 12.74
C ARG A 393 14.70 -13.76 12.36
N ARG A 394 14.15 -14.62 13.22
CA ARG A 394 14.06 -16.07 12.99
C ARG A 394 12.78 -16.66 13.61
N ILE A 395 12.25 -17.71 12.99
CA ILE A 395 11.12 -18.49 13.50
C ILE A 395 11.58 -19.93 13.78
N GLU A 396 11.48 -20.36 15.04
CA GLU A 396 11.96 -21.68 15.50
C GLU A 396 10.87 -22.76 15.40
N SER A 397 11.28 -24.04 15.36
CA SER A 397 10.35 -25.19 15.31
C SER A 397 9.43 -25.34 16.51
N SER A 398 9.69 -24.62 17.60
CA SER A 398 8.85 -24.57 18.79
C SER A 398 7.83 -23.43 18.78
N THR A 399 8.06 -22.35 18.02
CA THR A 399 7.30 -21.08 18.15
C THR A 399 5.80 -21.27 17.96
N PHE A 400 5.36 -21.81 16.81
CA PHE A 400 3.94 -22.01 16.48
C PHE A 400 3.46 -23.47 16.61
N LYS A 401 4.18 -24.27 17.40
CA LYS A 401 3.97 -25.73 17.50
C LYS A 401 2.65 -26.08 18.20
N GLN A 402 1.87 -26.96 17.56
CA GLN A 402 0.54 -27.42 18.00
C GLN A 402 -0.56 -26.34 18.06
N LEU A 403 -0.38 -25.18 17.42
CA LEU A 403 -1.46 -24.19 17.23
C LEU A 403 -2.48 -24.62 16.17
N THR A 404 -3.17 -25.74 16.40
CA THR A 404 -4.14 -26.34 15.48
C THR A 404 -5.40 -25.49 15.26
N SER A 405 -5.65 -24.51 16.13
CA SER A 405 -6.76 -23.56 16.05
C SER A 405 -6.47 -22.32 15.20
N LEU A 406 -5.20 -22.08 14.84
CA LEU A 406 -4.73 -20.84 14.21
C LEU A 406 -5.21 -20.69 12.77
N ARG A 407 -5.72 -19.51 12.43
CA ARG A 407 -6.32 -19.14 11.13
C ARG A 407 -5.60 -17.97 10.46
N VAL A 408 -5.17 -16.99 11.25
CA VAL A 408 -4.45 -15.81 10.76
C VAL A 408 -3.11 -15.71 11.47
N LEU A 409 -2.04 -15.55 10.69
CA LEU A 409 -0.71 -15.23 11.18
C LEU A 409 -0.13 -14.10 10.33
N ASP A 410 0.07 -12.93 10.93
CA ASP A 410 0.73 -11.78 10.32
C ASP A 410 2.12 -11.59 10.94
N LEU A 411 3.14 -11.68 10.09
CA LEU A 411 4.56 -11.48 10.40
C LEU A 411 5.17 -10.43 9.44
N SER A 412 4.35 -9.61 8.79
CA SER A 412 4.80 -8.61 7.82
C SER A 412 5.66 -7.50 8.45
N TRP A 413 6.46 -6.81 7.63
CA TRP A 413 7.35 -5.72 8.05
C TRP A 413 8.25 -6.09 9.24
N ASN A 414 8.93 -7.22 9.12
CA ASN A 414 9.89 -7.72 10.10
C ASN A 414 11.27 -7.91 9.43
N MET A 415 12.22 -8.56 10.11
CA MET A 415 13.56 -8.82 9.59
C MET A 415 13.82 -10.32 9.45
N ILE A 416 12.79 -11.12 9.16
CA ILE A 416 12.91 -12.59 9.19
C ILE A 416 13.79 -13.07 8.04
N GLU A 417 14.97 -13.57 8.39
CA GLU A 417 15.97 -14.14 7.48
C GLU A 417 15.77 -15.66 7.30
N TRP A 418 15.19 -16.33 8.30
CA TRP A 418 15.05 -17.79 8.32
C TRP A 418 13.82 -18.29 9.11
N ILE A 419 13.18 -19.33 8.57
CA ILE A 419 12.06 -20.05 9.20
C ILE A 419 12.45 -21.54 9.23
N HIS A 420 12.40 -22.17 10.39
CA HIS A 420 12.68 -23.61 10.52
C HIS A 420 11.66 -24.43 9.71
N PRO A 421 12.08 -25.48 8.96
CA PRO A 421 11.17 -26.28 8.11
C PRO A 421 9.88 -26.75 8.80
N ASP A 422 9.98 -27.33 10.00
CA ASP A 422 8.81 -27.79 10.77
C ASP A 422 7.99 -26.69 11.47
N ALA A 423 8.35 -25.41 11.39
CA ALA A 423 7.71 -24.33 12.18
C ALA A 423 6.21 -24.18 11.91
N PHE A 424 5.79 -24.40 10.66
CA PHE A 424 4.38 -24.32 10.24
C PHE A 424 3.69 -25.69 10.12
N PHE A 425 4.40 -26.80 10.39
CA PHE A 425 3.93 -28.17 10.15
C PHE A 425 2.59 -28.49 10.83
N SER A 426 2.33 -27.92 12.01
CA SER A 426 1.09 -28.15 12.76
C SER A 426 -0.10 -27.24 12.37
N LEU A 427 0.08 -26.25 11.51
CA LEU A 427 -0.88 -25.16 11.27
C LEU A 427 -1.99 -25.51 10.24
N HIS A 428 -2.58 -26.70 10.38
CA HIS A 428 -3.57 -27.28 9.47
C HIS A 428 -4.84 -26.43 9.24
N SER A 429 -5.14 -25.49 10.13
CA SER A 429 -6.30 -24.60 10.06
C SER A 429 -5.97 -23.20 9.50
N LEU A 430 -4.71 -22.95 9.11
CA LEU A 430 -4.27 -21.61 8.68
C LEU A 430 -4.89 -21.22 7.35
N VAL A 431 -5.44 -20.00 7.30
CA VAL A 431 -6.24 -19.45 6.19
C VAL A 431 -5.53 -18.27 5.53
N LYS A 432 -4.96 -17.36 6.34
CA LYS A 432 -4.18 -16.18 5.94
C LYS A 432 -2.79 -16.25 6.58
N LEU A 433 -1.75 -16.13 5.76
CA LEU A 433 -0.36 -15.97 6.19
C LEU A 433 0.23 -14.74 5.50
N ASP A 434 0.74 -13.79 6.29
CA ASP A 434 1.46 -12.62 5.79
C ASP A 434 2.92 -12.63 6.25
N LEU A 435 3.82 -12.50 5.27
CA LEU A 435 5.28 -12.46 5.38
C LEU A 435 5.85 -11.28 4.58
N THR A 436 5.01 -10.30 4.21
CA THR A 436 5.36 -9.14 3.38
C THR A 436 6.48 -8.31 4.00
N GLU A 437 7.38 -7.73 3.19
CA GLU A 437 8.53 -6.92 3.61
C GLU A 437 9.37 -7.59 4.72
N ASN A 438 9.94 -8.76 4.39
CA ASN A 438 10.90 -9.52 5.19
C ASN A 438 12.16 -9.85 4.38
N ARG A 439 13.05 -10.70 4.90
CA ARG A 439 14.34 -11.08 4.29
C ARG A 439 14.42 -12.56 3.94
N LEU A 440 13.28 -13.15 3.56
CA LEU A 440 13.18 -14.58 3.30
C LEU A 440 13.81 -14.94 1.95
N SER A 441 14.59 -16.02 1.96
CA SER A 441 15.12 -16.68 0.76
C SER A 441 14.37 -17.96 0.40
N SER A 442 13.61 -18.52 1.34
CA SER A 442 12.75 -19.69 1.17
C SER A 442 11.64 -19.70 2.23
N VAL A 443 10.52 -20.40 1.97
CA VAL A 443 9.38 -20.53 2.89
C VAL A 443 8.96 -22.00 2.97
N PRO A 444 8.81 -22.60 4.17
CA PRO A 444 8.43 -24.01 4.29
C PRO A 444 6.94 -24.21 4.00
N VAL A 445 6.64 -25.02 2.99
CA VAL A 445 5.26 -25.34 2.54
C VAL A 445 4.56 -26.40 3.42
N ALA A 446 5.29 -27.10 4.29
CA ALA A 446 4.74 -28.18 5.09
C ALA A 446 3.74 -27.66 6.13
N GLY A 447 2.51 -28.19 6.10
CA GLY A 447 1.38 -27.74 6.93
C GLY A 447 0.52 -26.63 6.31
N LEU A 448 1.01 -25.91 5.29
CA LEU A 448 0.36 -24.72 4.73
C LEU A 448 -0.72 -24.99 3.66
N GLY A 449 -1.00 -26.25 3.30
CA GLY A 449 -1.98 -26.61 2.26
C GLY A 449 -3.45 -26.22 2.54
N GLY A 450 -3.74 -25.65 3.71
CA GLY A 450 -5.02 -25.04 4.06
C GLY A 450 -5.21 -23.59 3.57
N LEU A 451 -4.12 -22.89 3.22
CA LEU A 451 -4.12 -21.45 2.94
C LEU A 451 -5.04 -21.05 1.78
N THR A 452 -5.65 -19.88 1.94
CA THR A 452 -6.43 -19.17 0.90
C THR A 452 -5.83 -17.80 0.57
N HIS A 453 -5.12 -17.18 1.52
CA HIS A 453 -4.41 -15.92 1.35
C HIS A 453 -2.95 -16.08 1.78
N LEU A 454 -2.00 -15.74 0.90
CA LEU A 454 -0.56 -15.79 1.18
C LEU A 454 0.13 -14.54 0.64
N LYS A 455 0.75 -13.74 1.51
CA LYS A 455 1.48 -12.53 1.11
C LYS A 455 2.96 -12.65 1.44
N MET A 456 3.83 -12.45 0.46
CA MET A 456 5.30 -12.62 0.53
C MET A 456 6.05 -11.51 -0.24
N LYS A 457 5.33 -10.45 -0.65
CA LYS A 457 5.87 -9.28 -1.34
C LYS A 457 7.06 -8.65 -0.59
N GLY A 458 7.99 -8.01 -1.30
CA GLY A 458 9.17 -7.35 -0.70
C GLY A 458 10.33 -8.28 -0.32
N ASN A 459 10.11 -9.60 -0.22
CA ASN A 459 11.19 -10.58 0.02
C ASN A 459 12.05 -10.75 -1.26
N THR A 460 13.05 -9.89 -1.45
CA THR A 460 13.85 -9.83 -2.68
C THR A 460 14.69 -11.08 -2.95
N ASP A 461 15.06 -11.84 -1.91
CA ASP A 461 15.85 -13.07 -2.06
C ASP A 461 15.01 -14.34 -2.28
N LEU A 462 13.67 -14.22 -2.27
CA LEU A 462 12.74 -15.32 -2.51
C LEU A 462 12.55 -15.54 -4.03
N TYR A 463 13.58 -16.08 -4.68
CA TYR A 463 13.60 -16.27 -6.14
C TYR A 463 12.79 -17.48 -6.64
N GLU A 464 12.53 -18.49 -5.79
CA GLU A 464 11.91 -19.75 -6.21
C GLU A 464 10.39 -19.61 -6.44
N ALA A 465 9.85 -20.37 -7.39
CA ALA A 465 8.43 -20.42 -7.70
C ALA A 465 7.78 -21.66 -7.08
N PHE A 466 6.64 -21.48 -6.42
CA PHE A 466 5.90 -22.55 -5.74
C PHE A 466 4.96 -23.28 -6.71
N SER A 467 4.91 -24.62 -6.67
CA SER A 467 3.86 -25.36 -7.39
C SER A 467 2.48 -25.06 -6.79
N PRO A 468 1.43 -24.88 -7.63
CA PRO A 468 0.04 -24.84 -7.17
C PRO A 468 -0.37 -26.07 -6.35
N ASP A 469 0.28 -27.23 -6.54
CA ASP A 469 0.05 -28.45 -5.74
C ASP A 469 0.29 -28.24 -4.24
N HIS A 470 1.17 -27.30 -3.87
CA HIS A 470 1.45 -26.97 -2.46
C HIS A 470 0.32 -26.15 -1.82
N PHE A 471 -0.44 -25.39 -2.63
CA PHE A 471 -1.47 -24.46 -2.18
C PHE A 471 -2.81 -24.69 -2.91
N PRO A 472 -3.44 -25.88 -2.80
CA PRO A 472 -4.61 -26.29 -3.59
C PRO A 472 -5.92 -25.54 -3.24
N ARG A 473 -5.85 -24.53 -2.36
CA ARG A 473 -6.97 -23.68 -1.92
C ARG A 473 -6.70 -22.18 -2.09
N MET A 474 -5.59 -21.82 -2.74
CA MET A 474 -5.18 -20.43 -2.93
C MET A 474 -6.28 -19.62 -3.63
N ARG A 475 -6.52 -18.39 -3.15
CA ARG A 475 -7.41 -17.40 -3.76
C ARG A 475 -6.66 -16.12 -4.08
N VAL A 476 -5.96 -15.58 -3.10
CA VAL A 476 -5.15 -14.36 -3.23
C VAL A 476 -3.71 -14.68 -2.85
N ILE A 477 -2.76 -14.29 -3.70
CA ILE A 477 -1.33 -14.46 -3.43
C ILE A 477 -0.51 -13.26 -3.89
N GLU A 478 0.22 -12.62 -2.97
CA GLU A 478 1.13 -11.52 -3.27
C GLU A 478 2.58 -12.04 -3.30
N MET A 479 3.15 -12.16 -4.48
CA MET A 479 4.55 -12.53 -4.69
C MET A 479 5.46 -11.29 -4.65
N PRO A 480 6.76 -11.44 -4.32
CA PRO A 480 7.72 -10.36 -4.51
C PRO A 480 7.90 -10.00 -5.99
N TYR A 481 7.61 -10.91 -6.94
CA TYR A 481 7.79 -10.68 -8.37
C TYR A 481 6.76 -11.38 -9.26
N ALA A 482 6.58 -10.87 -10.48
CA ALA A 482 5.48 -11.29 -11.37
C ALA A 482 5.66 -12.65 -12.04
N TYR A 483 6.90 -13.10 -12.29
CA TYR A 483 7.14 -14.40 -12.94
C TYR A 483 6.70 -15.59 -12.06
N GLN A 484 6.64 -15.40 -10.73
CA GLN A 484 6.07 -16.39 -9.79
C GLN A 484 4.55 -16.54 -9.97
N CYS A 485 3.85 -15.51 -10.47
CA CYS A 485 2.41 -15.57 -10.78
C CYS A 485 2.08 -16.35 -12.06
N CYS A 486 3.04 -16.54 -12.97
CA CYS A 486 2.82 -17.24 -14.24
C CYS A 486 2.28 -18.68 -14.03
N VAL A 487 2.67 -19.34 -12.94
CA VAL A 487 2.26 -20.73 -12.63
C VAL A 487 0.79 -20.84 -12.23
N TYR A 488 0.15 -19.73 -11.85
CA TYR A 488 -1.26 -19.67 -11.41
C TYR A 488 -2.25 -19.29 -12.53
N GLY A 489 -1.78 -19.17 -13.78
CA GLY A 489 -2.65 -18.98 -14.95
C GLY A 489 -3.07 -17.54 -15.24
N SER A 490 -2.52 -16.54 -14.55
CA SER A 490 -2.79 -15.09 -14.75
C SER A 490 -2.32 -14.52 -16.11
N CYS A 491 -2.15 -15.36 -17.13
CA CYS A 491 -1.58 -15.03 -18.43
C CYS A 491 -2.64 -14.84 -19.54
N ASP A 492 -3.79 -15.51 -19.46
CA ASP A 492 -4.84 -15.48 -20.50
C ASP A 492 -5.62 -14.14 -20.56
N SER A 493 -5.44 -13.26 -19.57
CA SER A 493 -6.11 -11.95 -19.50
C SER A 493 -5.52 -10.90 -20.44
N TYR A 494 -4.29 -11.06 -20.95
CA TYR A 494 -3.67 -10.07 -21.86
C TYR A 494 -4.06 -10.28 -23.34
N ARG A 495 -5.35 -10.52 -23.61
CA ARG A 495 -5.92 -10.33 -24.95
C ARG A 495 -6.07 -8.82 -25.21
N PRO A 496 -5.58 -8.28 -26.33
CA PRO A 496 -5.77 -6.86 -26.64
C PRO A 496 -7.27 -6.56 -26.83
N ALA A 497 -7.77 -5.52 -26.16
CA ALA A 497 -9.17 -5.10 -26.19
C ALA A 497 -9.62 -4.67 -27.59
N SER A 498 -10.09 -5.64 -28.38
CA SER A 498 -10.54 -5.46 -29.77
C SER A 498 -11.45 -6.59 -30.31
N GLN A 499 -11.72 -7.64 -29.52
CA GLN A 499 -12.58 -8.77 -29.91
C GLN A 499 -13.46 -9.29 -28.75
N TRP A 500 -14.28 -8.42 -28.17
CA TRP A 500 -15.50 -8.84 -27.44
C TRP A 500 -16.74 -7.94 -27.70
N ASP A 501 -16.73 -7.14 -28.78
CA ASP A 501 -17.91 -6.40 -29.27
C ASP A 501 -18.82 -7.28 -30.16
N THR A 502 -19.21 -8.46 -29.69
CA THR A 502 -20.42 -9.16 -30.17
C THR A 502 -20.88 -10.25 -29.18
N GLU A 503 -22.20 -10.35 -29.01
CA GLU A 503 -22.91 -11.48 -28.35
C GLU A 503 -22.71 -11.70 -26.84
N GLN A 504 -22.93 -10.67 -26.01
CA GLN A 504 -23.65 -10.90 -24.74
C GLN A 504 -24.44 -9.65 -24.27
N SER A 505 -25.41 -9.22 -25.07
CA SER A 505 -26.49 -8.35 -24.56
C SER A 505 -27.45 -9.15 -23.65
N ASN A 506 -28.20 -8.43 -22.81
CA ASN A 506 -29.12 -8.91 -21.77
C ASN A 506 -28.44 -9.31 -20.44
N ILE A 507 -28.31 -8.32 -19.54
CA ILE A 507 -28.43 -8.43 -18.06
C ILE A 507 -28.62 -7.04 -17.41
N ASP A 508 -28.40 -5.94 -18.14
CA ASP A 508 -28.80 -4.57 -17.78
C ASP A 508 -30.34 -4.36 -17.73
N GLU A 509 -31.03 -4.96 -16.76
CA GLU A 509 -32.40 -4.52 -16.40
C GLU A 509 -32.77 -4.62 -14.90
N ASP A 510 -31.90 -5.15 -14.01
CA ASP A 510 -32.21 -5.25 -12.56
C ASP A 510 -31.40 -4.32 -11.63
N LEU A 511 -30.36 -3.62 -12.12
CA LEU A 511 -29.52 -2.72 -11.31
C LEU A 511 -30.16 -1.34 -11.05
N HIS A 512 -31.42 -1.31 -10.59
CA HIS A 512 -32.13 -0.06 -10.28
C HIS A 512 -33.09 -0.12 -9.06
N LYS A 513 -32.99 -1.13 -8.20
CA LYS A 513 -33.86 -1.28 -7.01
C LYS A 513 -33.14 -1.66 -5.70
N ARG A 514 -32.19 -0.84 -5.24
CA ARG A 514 -31.90 -0.64 -3.79
C ARG A 514 -30.98 0.55 -3.51
N THR A 515 -31.55 1.76 -3.47
CA THR A 515 -30.82 2.98 -3.05
C THR A 515 -31.77 3.99 -2.37
N VAL A 516 -32.47 3.58 -1.31
CA VAL A 516 -33.28 4.49 -0.45
C VAL A 516 -33.13 4.10 1.03
N ALA A 517 -31.93 4.31 1.56
CA ALA A 517 -31.50 4.37 2.98
C ALA A 517 -29.97 4.51 2.93
N MET A 518 -29.27 5.31 3.74
CA MET A 518 -29.64 6.19 4.85
C MET A 518 -28.63 7.35 4.96
N TYR A 519 -28.98 8.43 5.67
CA TYR A 519 -28.09 9.58 5.97
C TYR A 519 -28.58 10.23 7.27
N PRO A 520 -27.71 10.90 8.08
CA PRO A 520 -26.31 10.61 8.42
C PRO A 520 -26.12 10.34 9.93
N ILE A 521 -24.90 9.98 10.36
CA ILE A 521 -24.17 10.58 11.51
C ILE A 521 -22.74 9.98 11.55
N HIS A 522 -21.76 10.73 12.08
CA HIS A 522 -20.37 10.31 12.35
C HIS A 522 -20.16 10.30 13.90
N ALA A 523 -19.06 9.86 14.52
CA ALA A 523 -17.70 9.60 14.03
C ALA A 523 -16.94 8.62 14.97
N ASP A 524 -15.67 8.34 14.61
CA ASP A 524 -14.57 8.03 15.53
C ASP A 524 -14.68 6.78 16.41
N THR A 525 -14.84 5.64 15.76
CA THR A 525 -14.02 4.45 16.08
C THR A 525 -12.94 4.30 15.02
N HIS A 526 -11.69 4.03 15.41
CA HIS A 526 -10.59 3.79 14.47
C HIS A 526 -10.70 2.36 13.89
N TYR A 527 -11.69 2.16 13.01
CA TYR A 527 -11.85 0.94 12.23
C TYR A 527 -10.62 0.72 11.35
N ASP A 528 -10.13 -0.51 11.36
CA ASP A 528 -9.17 -0.98 10.37
C ASP A 528 -9.96 -1.28 9.08
N PRO A 529 -9.79 -0.52 7.98
CA PRO A 529 -10.60 -0.68 6.76
C PRO A 529 -10.45 -2.09 6.17
N ASP A 530 -9.28 -2.69 6.35
CA ASP A 530 -8.95 -4.06 5.94
C ASP A 530 -9.93 -5.11 6.49
N LEU A 531 -10.66 -4.86 7.60
CA LEU A 531 -11.53 -5.88 8.23
C LEU A 531 -12.97 -5.91 7.71
N GLU A 532 -13.54 -4.76 7.31
CA GLU A 532 -14.86 -4.74 6.62
C GLU A 532 -14.71 -5.04 5.13
N GLU A 533 -13.62 -4.57 4.50
CA GLU A 533 -13.27 -4.97 3.13
C GLU A 533 -13.03 -6.50 3.06
N PHE A 534 -12.41 -7.11 4.08
CA PHE A 534 -12.25 -8.57 4.22
C PHE A 534 -13.58 -9.35 4.37
N GLN A 535 -14.62 -8.81 5.01
CA GLN A 535 -15.92 -9.49 5.04
C GLN A 535 -16.62 -9.44 3.67
N LEU A 536 -16.46 -8.33 2.93
CA LEU A 536 -16.94 -8.21 1.55
C LEU A 536 -16.15 -9.12 0.60
N GLU A 537 -14.81 -9.17 0.70
CA GLU A 537 -13.96 -10.11 -0.04
C GLU A 537 -14.35 -11.58 0.24
N ILE A 538 -14.72 -11.94 1.48
CA ILE A 538 -15.18 -13.31 1.82
C ILE A 538 -16.52 -13.66 1.17
N GLU A 539 -17.39 -12.69 0.93
CA GLU A 539 -18.67 -12.88 0.23
C GLU A 539 -18.48 -12.89 -1.30
N GLU A 540 -17.71 -11.95 -1.87
CA GLU A 540 -17.41 -11.89 -3.30
C GLU A 540 -16.52 -13.04 -3.78
N SER A 541 -15.55 -13.50 -2.99
CA SER A 541 -14.67 -14.63 -3.33
C SER A 541 -15.38 -16.01 -3.28
N LYS A 542 -16.71 -16.04 -3.11
CA LYS A 542 -17.53 -17.21 -3.49
C LYS A 542 -17.79 -17.31 -4.99
N ILE A 543 -17.55 -16.24 -5.76
CA ILE A 543 -17.93 -16.10 -7.17
C ILE A 543 -16.73 -16.27 -8.11
N GLN A 544 -15.52 -15.86 -7.70
CA GLN A 544 -14.31 -16.03 -8.52
C GLN A 544 -13.73 -17.45 -8.42
N THR A 545 -13.46 -18.06 -9.59
CA THR A 545 -12.86 -19.40 -9.71
C THR A 545 -11.37 -19.38 -10.09
N SER A 546 -10.77 -18.19 -10.22
CA SER A 546 -9.38 -17.95 -10.64
C SER A 546 -8.55 -17.40 -9.48
N VAL A 547 -7.28 -17.80 -9.39
CA VAL A 547 -6.36 -17.27 -8.36
C VAL A 547 -5.90 -15.85 -8.74
N GLN A 548 -6.14 -14.89 -7.86
CA GLN A 548 -5.61 -13.53 -7.97
C GLN A 548 -4.16 -13.52 -7.47
N CYS A 549 -3.21 -13.40 -8.41
CA CYS A 549 -1.78 -13.27 -8.11
C CYS A 549 -1.26 -11.89 -8.50
N THR A 550 -0.56 -11.23 -7.59
CA THR A 550 0.10 -9.93 -7.82
C THR A 550 1.60 -10.01 -7.50
N PRO A 551 2.46 -9.17 -8.13
CA PRO A 551 2.17 -8.30 -9.28
C PRO A 551 1.88 -9.14 -10.54
N THR A 552 0.98 -8.67 -11.40
CA THR A 552 0.58 -9.42 -12.60
C THR A 552 1.71 -9.49 -13.64
N PRO A 553 1.86 -10.61 -14.37
CA PRO A 553 2.73 -10.67 -15.55
C PRO A 553 2.29 -9.66 -16.62
N GLY A 554 3.22 -9.27 -17.49
CA GLY A 554 2.93 -8.35 -18.59
C GLY A 554 4.10 -8.15 -19.55
N PRO A 555 3.98 -7.25 -20.54
CA PRO A 555 5.02 -7.00 -21.55
C PRO A 555 6.42 -6.77 -20.99
N PHE A 556 6.54 -6.00 -19.89
CA PHE A 556 7.81 -5.74 -19.22
C PHE A 556 8.28 -6.83 -18.24
N ARG A 557 7.41 -7.76 -17.84
CA ARG A 557 7.72 -8.93 -16.98
C ARG A 557 7.03 -10.18 -17.54
N PRO A 558 7.56 -10.75 -18.65
CA PRO A 558 6.93 -11.86 -19.36
C PRO A 558 7.16 -13.22 -18.68
N CYS A 559 6.31 -14.20 -19.00
CA CYS A 559 6.41 -15.56 -18.47
C CYS A 559 7.33 -16.46 -19.30
N ASP A 560 7.03 -16.65 -20.59
CA ASP A 560 7.65 -17.74 -21.37
C ASP A 560 9.05 -17.39 -21.87
N SER A 561 9.28 -16.11 -22.22
CA SER A 561 10.56 -15.66 -22.77
C SER A 561 10.77 -14.15 -22.65
N LEU A 562 12.00 -13.75 -22.35
CA LEU A 562 12.41 -12.37 -22.07
C LEU A 562 11.99 -11.37 -23.17
N LEU A 563 12.26 -11.67 -24.45
CA LEU A 563 11.97 -10.76 -25.55
C LEU A 563 10.55 -10.91 -26.12
N GLY A 564 9.91 -12.07 -25.93
CA GLY A 564 8.59 -12.44 -26.46
C GLY A 564 8.54 -12.55 -28.00
N SER A 565 8.76 -11.44 -28.70
CA SER A 565 8.58 -11.30 -30.15
C SER A 565 9.80 -11.72 -30.96
N TRP A 566 9.57 -12.54 -32.00
CA TRP A 566 10.59 -12.90 -33.00
C TRP A 566 11.15 -11.69 -33.77
N LEU A 567 10.35 -10.62 -33.96
CA LEU A 567 10.84 -9.39 -34.59
C LEU A 567 11.88 -8.70 -33.69
N VAL A 568 11.63 -8.66 -32.38
CA VAL A 568 12.56 -8.08 -31.40
C VAL A 568 13.83 -8.93 -31.29
N ARG A 569 13.71 -10.27 -31.27
CA ARG A 569 14.85 -11.21 -31.32
C ARG A 569 15.77 -10.96 -32.51
N VAL A 570 15.22 -11.03 -33.73
CA VAL A 570 16.01 -10.91 -34.97
C VAL A 570 16.58 -9.49 -35.11
N GLY A 571 15.84 -8.47 -34.70
CA GLY A 571 16.31 -7.10 -34.64
C GLY A 571 17.51 -6.93 -33.70
N LEU A 572 17.40 -7.35 -32.44
CA LEU A 572 18.48 -7.25 -31.45
C LEU A 572 19.73 -8.05 -31.85
N TRP A 573 19.59 -9.28 -32.33
CA TRP A 573 20.72 -10.07 -32.84
C TRP A 573 21.44 -9.36 -34.00
N SER A 574 20.69 -8.74 -34.92
CA SER A 574 21.25 -7.98 -36.03
C SER A 574 21.96 -6.70 -35.55
N ILE A 575 21.34 -5.96 -34.63
CA ILE A 575 21.90 -4.74 -34.03
C ILE A 575 23.20 -5.05 -33.28
N SER A 576 23.21 -6.10 -32.46
CA SER A 576 24.40 -6.53 -31.71
C SER A 576 25.53 -6.95 -32.66
N LEU A 577 25.27 -7.83 -33.62
CA LEU A 577 26.27 -8.30 -34.58
C LEU A 577 26.90 -7.16 -35.38
N VAL A 578 26.07 -6.24 -35.92
CA VAL A 578 26.55 -5.10 -36.71
C VAL A 578 27.26 -4.06 -35.82
N SER A 579 26.80 -3.83 -34.59
CA SER A 579 27.48 -2.92 -33.66
C SER A 579 28.85 -3.48 -33.25
N LEU A 580 28.93 -4.76 -32.88
CA LEU A 580 30.18 -5.40 -32.45
C LEU A 580 31.21 -5.44 -33.59
N LEU A 581 30.84 -5.97 -34.76
CA LEU A 581 31.76 -6.03 -35.90
C LEU A 581 32.08 -4.65 -36.48
N GLY A 582 31.06 -3.80 -36.66
CA GLY A 582 31.21 -2.47 -37.24
C GLY A 582 32.09 -1.56 -36.41
N ASN A 583 31.86 -1.47 -35.09
CA ASN A 583 32.67 -0.63 -34.22
C ASN A 583 34.08 -1.23 -33.98
N ALA A 584 34.24 -2.55 -33.98
CA ALA A 584 35.57 -3.17 -33.95
C ALA A 584 36.40 -2.82 -35.21
N VAL A 585 35.80 -2.93 -36.41
CA VAL A 585 36.46 -2.53 -37.67
C VAL A 585 36.74 -1.03 -37.72
N LEU A 586 35.81 -0.19 -37.24
CA LEU A 586 36.02 1.26 -37.10
C LEU A 586 37.25 1.56 -36.25
N LEU A 587 37.32 1.01 -35.03
CA LEU A 587 38.45 1.20 -34.11
C LEU A 587 39.77 0.70 -34.71
N LEU A 588 39.78 -0.50 -35.29
CA LEU A 588 40.95 -1.07 -35.97
C LEU A 588 41.42 -0.17 -37.12
N SER A 589 40.51 0.38 -37.93
CA SER A 589 40.88 1.28 -39.04
C SER A 589 41.50 2.60 -38.55
N LEU A 590 40.99 3.15 -37.45
CA LEU A 590 41.46 4.40 -36.85
C LEU A 590 42.83 4.25 -36.17
N PHE A 591 43.11 3.09 -35.57
CA PHE A 591 44.40 2.81 -34.91
C PHE A 591 45.47 2.19 -35.83
N SER A 592 45.10 1.51 -36.91
CA SER A 592 46.08 0.93 -37.86
C SER A 592 46.64 1.92 -38.87
N SER A 593 46.02 3.10 -39.01
CA SER A 593 46.45 4.17 -39.93
C SER A 593 47.69 4.92 -39.39
N PRO A 594 48.88 4.82 -40.02
CA PRO A 594 50.08 5.52 -39.56
C PRO A 594 50.00 7.02 -39.90
N GLY A 595 49.44 7.83 -38.99
CA GLY A 595 49.30 9.28 -39.17
C GLY A 595 48.92 10.01 -37.89
N TYR A 596 48.92 11.35 -37.94
CA TYR A 596 48.53 12.17 -36.78
C TYR A 596 47.04 12.02 -36.46
N LEU A 597 46.71 11.65 -35.22
CA LEU A 597 45.34 11.47 -34.78
C LEU A 597 44.66 12.84 -34.59
N SER A 598 43.99 13.33 -35.63
CA SER A 598 43.19 14.56 -35.57
C SER A 598 42.20 14.53 -34.40
N PRO A 599 41.88 15.67 -33.76
CA PRO A 599 40.95 15.70 -32.62
C PRO A 599 39.57 15.12 -32.94
N LEU A 600 39.10 15.23 -34.18
CA LEU A 600 37.79 14.70 -34.60
C LEU A 600 37.80 13.16 -34.73
N ARG A 601 38.87 12.56 -35.28
CA ARG A 601 39.07 11.10 -35.29
C ARG A 601 39.15 10.52 -33.87
N PHE A 602 39.70 11.27 -32.91
CA PHE A 602 39.71 10.86 -31.51
C PHE A 602 38.30 10.79 -30.90
N THR A 603 37.47 11.84 -31.07
CA THR A 603 36.08 11.83 -30.58
C THR A 603 35.24 10.72 -31.22
N VAL A 604 35.42 10.45 -32.52
CA VAL A 604 34.77 9.32 -33.22
C VAL A 604 35.25 7.96 -32.69
N ALA A 605 36.54 7.79 -32.34
CA ALA A 605 37.04 6.56 -31.73
C ALA A 605 36.42 6.33 -30.33
N CYS A 606 36.32 7.37 -29.50
CA CYS A 606 35.65 7.26 -28.19
C CYS A 606 34.17 6.86 -28.32
N MET A 607 33.47 7.45 -29.30
CA MET A 607 32.07 7.11 -29.59
C MET A 607 31.92 5.68 -30.11
N GLY A 608 32.84 5.22 -30.98
CA GLY A 608 32.91 3.82 -31.42
C GLY A 608 33.10 2.84 -30.25
N GLY A 609 33.91 3.21 -29.25
CA GLY A 609 34.03 2.45 -28.00
C GLY A 609 32.73 2.36 -27.20
N SER A 610 31.98 3.47 -27.10
CA SER A 610 30.68 3.50 -26.41
C SER A 610 29.63 2.64 -27.15
N ASN A 611 29.56 2.77 -28.47
CA ASN A 611 28.67 1.97 -29.32
C ASN A 611 28.99 0.46 -29.24
N LEU A 612 30.28 0.09 -29.14
CA LEU A 612 30.71 -1.29 -28.94
C LEU A 612 30.14 -1.88 -27.64
N LEU A 613 30.15 -1.11 -26.54
CA LEU A 613 29.54 -1.52 -25.26
C LEU A 613 28.02 -1.71 -25.38
N THR A 614 27.31 -0.84 -26.10
CA THR A 614 25.88 -1.07 -26.44
C THR A 614 25.69 -2.37 -27.25
N GLY A 615 26.65 -2.72 -28.11
CA GLY A 615 26.69 -4.01 -28.81
C GLY A 615 26.86 -5.22 -27.87
N VAL A 616 27.61 -5.06 -26.78
CA VAL A 616 27.77 -6.09 -25.73
C VAL A 616 26.48 -6.25 -24.92
N CYS A 617 25.84 -5.17 -24.46
CA CYS A 617 24.62 -5.27 -23.65
C CYS A 617 23.41 -5.77 -24.46
N THR A 618 23.32 -5.44 -25.74
CA THR A 618 22.33 -6.07 -26.64
C THR A 618 22.62 -7.57 -26.83
N CYS A 619 23.89 -7.97 -26.91
CA CYS A 619 24.29 -9.38 -26.95
C CYS A 619 23.87 -10.14 -25.68
N THR A 620 24.11 -9.58 -24.49
CA THR A 620 23.77 -10.27 -23.23
C THR A 620 22.27 -10.49 -23.09
N LEU A 621 21.42 -9.51 -23.42
CA LEU A 621 19.97 -9.69 -23.42
C LEU A 621 19.52 -10.77 -24.42
N THR A 622 20.08 -10.81 -25.64
CA THR A 622 19.76 -11.89 -26.60
C THR A 622 20.28 -13.27 -26.19
N LEU A 623 21.41 -13.32 -25.48
CA LEU A 623 21.96 -14.56 -24.95
C LEU A 623 21.09 -15.10 -23.79
N VAL A 624 20.62 -14.24 -22.89
CA VAL A 624 19.68 -14.64 -21.82
C VAL A 624 18.36 -15.14 -22.42
N ASP A 625 17.76 -14.43 -23.37
CA ASP A 625 16.52 -14.88 -24.04
C ASP A 625 16.67 -16.23 -24.77
N THR A 626 17.82 -16.49 -25.40
CA THR A 626 18.09 -17.77 -26.09
C THR A 626 18.44 -18.91 -25.13
N LEU A 627 19.00 -18.62 -23.96
CA LEU A 627 19.29 -19.61 -22.91
C LEU A 627 18.07 -19.95 -22.03
N THR A 628 17.00 -19.14 -22.07
CA THR A 628 15.80 -19.28 -21.21
C THR A 628 14.50 -19.41 -22.02
N LEU A 629 14.61 -19.74 -23.31
CA LEU A 629 13.52 -19.73 -24.27
C LEU A 629 12.43 -20.78 -23.94
N GLY A 630 11.30 -20.34 -23.39
CA GLY A 630 10.15 -21.18 -23.00
C GLY A 630 10.06 -21.47 -21.50
N GLU A 631 11.11 -21.16 -20.73
CA GLU A 631 11.21 -21.44 -19.29
C GLU A 631 11.67 -20.20 -18.50
N PHE A 632 11.44 -18.99 -19.04
CA PHE A 632 11.93 -17.75 -18.44
C PHE A 632 11.30 -17.46 -17.06
N ASN A 633 10.10 -17.95 -16.78
CA ASN A 633 9.44 -17.84 -15.47
C ASN A 633 10.29 -18.42 -14.30
N HIS A 634 11.07 -19.47 -14.54
CA HIS A 634 11.98 -20.09 -13.56
C HIS A 634 13.33 -19.35 -13.41
N HIS A 635 13.67 -18.46 -14.35
CA HIS A 635 15.00 -17.83 -14.43
C HIS A 635 14.99 -16.31 -14.34
N GLY A 636 13.88 -15.66 -14.69
CA GLY A 636 13.67 -14.22 -14.64
C GLY A 636 13.93 -13.65 -13.26
N ALA A 637 13.69 -14.43 -12.20
CA ALA A 637 13.98 -14.09 -10.82
C ALA A 637 15.44 -13.74 -10.55
N ARG A 638 16.26 -14.76 -10.76
CA ARG A 638 17.70 -14.74 -10.53
C ARG A 638 18.43 -13.87 -11.55
N TRP A 639 17.75 -13.51 -12.65
CA TRP A 639 18.19 -12.50 -13.59
C TRP A 639 17.85 -11.09 -13.11
N GLU A 640 16.57 -10.74 -12.90
CA GLU A 640 16.08 -9.40 -12.56
C GLU A 640 16.71 -8.85 -11.27
N GLY A 641 16.73 -9.63 -10.18
CA GLY A 641 17.44 -9.28 -8.95
C GLY A 641 18.96 -9.51 -9.00
N GLY A 642 19.48 -10.13 -10.05
CA GLY A 642 20.84 -10.64 -10.12
C GLY A 642 21.92 -9.62 -10.51
N PRO A 643 23.19 -9.84 -10.09
CA PRO A 643 24.29 -8.95 -10.44
C PRO A 643 24.58 -8.90 -11.95
N GLY A 644 24.17 -9.92 -12.71
CA GLY A 644 24.24 -9.92 -14.18
C GLY A 644 23.34 -8.85 -14.83
N CYS A 645 22.15 -8.63 -14.27
CA CYS A 645 21.25 -7.59 -14.73
C CYS A 645 21.72 -6.21 -14.26
N GLN A 646 22.12 -6.08 -12.99
CA GLN A 646 22.73 -4.84 -12.47
C GLN A 646 23.94 -4.37 -13.31
N ALA A 647 24.85 -5.29 -13.65
CA ALA A 647 25.99 -4.99 -14.51
C ALA A 647 25.56 -4.64 -15.95
N THR A 648 24.58 -5.34 -16.52
CA THR A 648 24.06 -5.05 -17.87
C THR A 648 23.44 -3.66 -17.94
N GLY A 649 22.64 -3.28 -16.94
CA GLY A 649 22.04 -1.94 -16.81
C GLY A 649 23.09 -0.84 -16.64
N TRP A 650 24.08 -1.05 -15.77
CA TRP A 650 25.19 -0.11 -15.56
C TRP A 650 26.00 0.14 -16.83
N VAL A 651 26.38 -0.92 -17.57
CA VAL A 651 27.12 -0.76 -18.84
C VAL A 651 26.23 -0.11 -19.90
N TRP A 652 24.93 -0.42 -19.96
CA TRP A 652 24.00 0.20 -20.91
C TRP A 652 23.87 1.71 -20.69
N VAL A 653 23.64 2.15 -19.46
CA VAL A 653 23.55 3.59 -19.12
C VAL A 653 24.90 4.28 -19.38
N PHE A 654 26.02 3.68 -18.94
CA PHE A 654 27.34 4.25 -19.24
C PHE A 654 27.56 4.42 -20.75
N ALA A 655 27.17 3.43 -21.56
CA ALA A 655 27.32 3.47 -23.01
C ALA A 655 26.39 4.47 -23.71
N SER A 656 25.12 4.60 -23.27
CA SER A 656 24.18 5.57 -23.84
C SER A 656 24.59 7.00 -23.54
N GLU A 657 24.86 7.32 -22.27
CA GLU A 657 25.19 8.68 -21.87
C GLU A 657 26.55 9.11 -22.45
N ALA A 658 27.53 8.20 -22.52
CA ALA A 658 28.80 8.47 -23.17
C ALA A 658 28.64 8.73 -24.67
N SER A 659 27.79 8.00 -25.37
CA SER A 659 27.55 8.22 -26.80
C SER A 659 26.92 9.60 -27.05
N VAL A 660 25.91 10.00 -26.26
CA VAL A 660 25.24 11.30 -26.41
C VAL A 660 26.13 12.48 -25.97
N LEU A 661 26.92 12.32 -24.91
CA LEU A 661 27.89 13.33 -24.45
C LEU A 661 29.11 13.47 -25.38
N LEU A 662 29.50 12.41 -26.08
CA LEU A 662 30.53 12.49 -27.15
C LEU A 662 29.95 13.04 -28.47
N LEU A 663 28.66 12.84 -28.74
CA LEU A 663 27.97 13.42 -29.90
C LEU A 663 27.78 14.94 -29.76
N THR A 664 27.37 15.43 -28.59
CA THR A 664 27.36 16.87 -28.27
C THR A 664 28.74 17.47 -28.42
N LEU A 665 29.79 16.83 -27.87
CA LEU A 665 31.17 17.27 -28.01
C LEU A 665 31.59 17.35 -29.49
N ALA A 666 31.30 16.33 -30.31
CA ALA A 666 31.61 16.33 -31.74
C ALA A 666 30.89 17.45 -32.51
N ALA A 667 29.61 17.70 -32.20
CA ALA A 667 28.81 18.76 -32.83
C ALA A 667 29.36 20.17 -32.50
N VAL A 668 29.63 20.43 -31.21
CA VAL A 668 30.22 21.70 -30.75
C VAL A 668 31.63 21.88 -31.34
N GLN A 669 32.45 20.83 -31.34
CA GLN A 669 33.80 20.84 -31.91
C GLN A 669 33.77 21.21 -33.41
N CYS A 670 32.81 20.71 -34.19
CA CYS A 670 32.69 21.07 -35.61
C CYS A 670 32.33 22.55 -35.80
N GLY A 671 31.35 23.08 -35.06
CA GLY A 671 30.99 24.51 -35.12
C GLY A 671 32.12 25.45 -34.68
N VAL A 672 32.82 25.11 -33.59
CA VAL A 672 34.01 25.86 -33.13
C VAL A 672 35.16 25.77 -34.14
N SER A 673 35.36 24.63 -34.81
CA SER A 673 36.43 24.48 -35.81
C SER A 673 36.20 25.37 -37.04
N VAL A 674 34.98 25.44 -37.57
CA VAL A 674 34.65 26.31 -38.73
C VAL A 674 34.82 27.79 -38.38
N THR A 675 34.36 28.20 -37.20
CA THR A 675 34.47 29.60 -36.74
C THR A 675 35.91 30.01 -36.42
N CYS A 676 36.67 29.18 -35.70
CA CYS A 676 38.08 29.47 -35.39
C CYS A 676 38.98 29.41 -36.64
N ALA A 677 38.69 28.55 -37.62
CA ALA A 677 39.38 28.55 -38.91
C ALA A 677 39.21 29.89 -39.65
N ARG A 678 37.98 30.42 -39.71
CA ARG A 678 37.67 31.72 -40.33
C ARG A 678 38.25 32.92 -39.56
N ALA A 679 38.35 32.85 -38.24
CA ALA A 679 38.75 33.99 -37.40
C ALA A 679 40.26 34.06 -37.07
N TYR A 680 40.93 32.91 -36.91
CA TYR A 680 42.31 32.84 -36.37
C TYR A 680 43.22 31.82 -37.05
N GLY A 681 42.74 31.08 -38.07
CA GLY A 681 43.56 30.13 -38.83
C GLY A 681 44.11 28.95 -38.02
N LYS A 682 43.50 28.61 -36.87
CA LYS A 682 43.95 27.53 -35.98
C LYS A 682 42.78 26.64 -35.54
N SER A 683 42.97 25.33 -35.63
CA SER A 683 42.04 24.32 -35.11
C SER A 683 42.12 24.20 -33.58
N PRO A 684 41.07 23.70 -32.89
CA PRO A 684 41.17 23.34 -31.47
C PRO A 684 42.29 22.32 -31.21
N SER A 685 42.95 22.42 -30.06
CA SER A 685 44.08 21.53 -29.74
C SER A 685 43.61 20.14 -29.33
N LEU A 686 44.38 19.11 -29.71
CA LEU A 686 44.11 17.71 -29.33
C LEU A 686 44.08 17.53 -27.80
N GLY A 687 44.86 18.31 -27.05
CA GLY A 687 44.83 18.33 -25.58
C GLY A 687 43.48 18.79 -25.03
N SER A 688 42.94 19.90 -25.55
CA SER A 688 41.65 20.45 -25.12
C SER A 688 40.48 19.48 -25.40
N VAL A 689 40.46 18.88 -26.60
CA VAL A 689 39.43 17.89 -26.97
C VAL A 689 39.54 16.63 -26.10
N ARG A 690 40.77 16.17 -25.79
CA ARG A 690 40.98 15.06 -24.84
C ARG A 690 40.46 15.38 -23.43
N THR A 691 40.68 16.58 -22.92
CA THR A 691 40.14 16.97 -21.60
C THR A 691 38.60 17.04 -21.59
N CYS A 692 37.97 17.53 -22.66
CA CYS A 692 36.52 17.54 -22.76
C CYS A 692 35.94 16.13 -22.90
N ALA A 693 36.53 15.27 -23.74
CA ALA A 693 36.08 13.88 -23.89
C ALA A 693 36.24 13.07 -22.60
N LEU A 694 37.33 13.29 -21.85
CA LEU A 694 37.51 12.71 -20.52
C LEU A 694 36.41 13.16 -19.56
N PHE A 695 36.08 14.47 -19.55
CA PHE A 695 34.98 14.99 -18.73
C PHE A 695 33.62 14.33 -19.08
N CYS A 696 33.28 14.21 -20.37
CA CYS A 696 32.09 13.52 -20.84
C CYS A 696 32.03 12.06 -20.33
N LEU A 697 33.14 11.33 -20.44
CA LEU A 697 33.24 9.95 -19.94
C LEU A 697 33.14 9.87 -18.42
N THR A 698 33.76 10.78 -17.66
CA THR A 698 33.61 10.81 -16.20
C THR A 698 32.20 11.14 -15.75
N LEU A 699 31.48 12.04 -16.45
CA LEU A 699 30.08 12.35 -16.17
C LEU A 699 29.17 11.15 -16.47
N SER A 700 29.41 10.45 -17.58
CA SER A 700 28.69 9.22 -17.92
C SER A 700 28.91 8.13 -16.86
N LEU A 701 30.14 8.02 -16.35
CA LEU A 701 30.51 7.07 -15.30
C LEU A 701 29.83 7.41 -13.96
N THR A 702 29.78 8.68 -13.55
CA THR A 702 29.08 9.07 -12.33
C THR A 702 27.57 8.84 -12.45
N LEU A 703 26.94 9.21 -13.58
CA LEU A 703 25.53 8.96 -13.82
C LEU A 703 25.18 7.46 -13.77
N ALA A 704 25.95 6.60 -14.46
CA ALA A 704 25.76 5.16 -14.41
C ALA A 704 25.95 4.59 -12.98
N SER A 705 26.81 5.18 -12.15
CA SER A 705 27.04 4.73 -10.78
C SER A 705 25.95 5.10 -9.76
N LEU A 706 25.08 6.07 -10.05
CA LEU A 706 24.09 6.59 -9.08
C LEU A 706 23.15 5.52 -8.49
N PRO A 707 22.56 4.59 -9.28
CA PRO A 707 21.73 3.52 -8.73
C PRO A 707 22.48 2.55 -7.80
N LEU A 708 23.80 2.37 -7.99
CA LEU A 708 24.62 1.53 -7.12
C LEU A 708 24.85 2.16 -5.74
N VAL A 709 24.47 3.42 -5.55
CA VAL A 709 24.51 4.15 -4.27
C VAL A 709 23.08 4.48 -3.78
N GLY A 710 22.06 3.78 -4.29
CA GLY A 710 20.66 3.91 -3.89
C GLY A 710 19.89 5.07 -4.53
N VAL A 711 20.42 5.69 -5.58
CA VAL A 711 19.74 6.77 -6.33
C VAL A 711 19.15 6.19 -7.63
N GLY A 712 18.01 5.51 -7.49
CA GLY A 712 17.40 4.70 -8.54
C GLY A 712 17.82 3.23 -8.46
N GLU A 713 17.23 2.37 -9.31
CA GLU A 713 17.36 0.91 -9.22
C GLU A 713 17.64 0.27 -10.59
N TYR A 714 18.71 -0.52 -10.68
CA TYR A 714 18.88 -1.54 -11.73
C TYR A 714 18.23 -2.85 -11.28
N GLY A 715 17.49 -3.52 -12.17
CA GLY A 715 16.66 -4.68 -11.81
C GLY A 715 15.20 -4.36 -11.51
N SER A 716 14.73 -3.14 -11.84
CA SER A 716 13.30 -2.78 -11.84
C SER A 716 12.51 -3.42 -12.99
N SER A 717 13.22 -4.01 -13.96
CA SER A 717 12.68 -4.90 -15.00
C SER A 717 13.76 -5.90 -15.45
N PRO A 718 13.40 -7.08 -15.99
CA PRO A 718 14.37 -8.03 -16.54
C PRO A 718 15.12 -7.55 -17.79
N PHE A 719 14.77 -6.39 -18.37
CA PHE A 719 15.59 -5.74 -19.40
C PHE A 719 16.75 -4.92 -18.84
N CYS A 720 16.83 -4.76 -17.51
CA CYS A 720 17.89 -4.07 -16.79
C CYS A 720 18.02 -2.56 -17.08
N LEU A 721 17.15 -2.02 -17.93
CA LEU A 721 17.01 -0.60 -18.21
C LEU A 721 16.31 0.11 -17.04
N PRO A 722 16.64 1.38 -16.74
CA PRO A 722 15.86 2.20 -15.81
C PRO A 722 14.42 2.35 -16.32
N SER A 723 13.44 1.82 -15.58
CA SER A 723 12.04 1.82 -16.01
C SER A 723 11.46 3.25 -16.08
N PRO A 724 10.80 3.65 -17.19
CA PRO A 724 10.02 4.88 -17.26
C PRO A 724 8.59 4.72 -16.71
N LEU A 725 8.21 3.51 -16.27
CA LEU A 725 6.88 3.21 -15.73
C LEU A 725 6.90 3.24 -14.18
N PRO A 726 5.86 3.80 -13.53
CA PRO A 726 5.74 3.77 -12.07
C PRO A 726 5.60 2.32 -11.57
N PRO A 727 6.25 1.94 -10.46
CA PRO A 727 5.98 0.66 -9.81
C PRO A 727 4.53 0.66 -9.28
N PRO A 728 3.78 -0.44 -9.41
CA PRO A 728 2.32 -0.46 -9.18
C PRO A 728 1.88 -0.30 -7.71
N SER A 729 2.79 -0.08 -6.76
CA SER A 729 2.46 -0.07 -5.33
C SER A 729 3.31 0.84 -4.44
N SER A 730 3.73 2.03 -4.90
CA SER A 730 4.32 3.04 -3.99
C SER A 730 3.77 4.45 -4.24
N ARG A 731 3.41 5.15 -3.16
CA ARG A 731 2.96 6.56 -3.18
C ARG A 731 4.14 7.56 -3.17
N LEU A 732 5.35 7.11 -3.55
CA LEU A 732 6.62 7.85 -3.37
C LEU A 732 7.41 7.90 -4.69
N PRO A 733 7.67 9.10 -5.26
CA PRO A 733 8.22 9.25 -6.62
C PRO A 733 9.76 9.17 -6.72
N SER A 734 10.46 8.71 -5.68
CA SER A 734 11.93 8.75 -5.61
C SER A 734 12.61 7.90 -6.69
N SER A 735 12.09 6.71 -6.99
CA SER A 735 12.66 5.82 -8.02
C SER A 735 12.53 6.37 -9.45
N LEU A 736 11.48 7.16 -9.73
CA LEU A 736 11.25 7.80 -11.03
C LEU A 736 12.16 9.01 -11.29
N GLY A 737 12.78 9.58 -10.25
CA GLY A 737 13.64 10.74 -10.37
C GLY A 737 14.89 10.50 -11.25
N PHE A 738 15.47 9.30 -11.19
CA PHE A 738 16.67 8.95 -11.98
C PHE A 738 16.37 8.76 -13.49
N PRO A 739 15.38 7.93 -13.91
CA PRO A 739 14.96 7.87 -15.32
C PRO A 739 14.58 9.23 -15.91
N LEU A 740 13.83 10.06 -15.16
CA LEU A 740 13.45 11.40 -15.60
C LEU A 740 14.67 12.31 -15.80
N ALA A 741 15.65 12.27 -14.89
CA ALA A 741 16.87 13.06 -15.02
C ALA A 741 17.68 12.70 -16.28
N LEU A 742 17.80 11.40 -16.61
CA LEU A 742 18.45 10.94 -17.84
C LEU A 742 17.70 11.40 -19.10
N ILE A 743 16.36 11.28 -19.13
CA ILE A 743 15.53 11.74 -20.26
C ILE A 743 15.71 13.26 -20.47
N MET A 744 15.70 14.05 -19.39
CA MET A 744 15.87 15.50 -19.47
C MET A 744 17.29 15.90 -19.90
N MET A 745 18.33 15.23 -19.39
CA MET A 745 19.72 15.50 -19.81
C MET A 745 19.94 15.16 -21.29
N ASN A 746 19.47 13.99 -21.74
CA ASN A 746 19.59 13.59 -23.14
C ASN A 746 18.79 14.53 -24.07
N THR A 747 17.61 14.98 -23.66
CA THR A 747 16.83 15.98 -24.40
C THR A 747 17.60 17.30 -24.53
N LEU A 748 18.21 17.80 -23.45
CA LEU A 748 19.07 19.00 -23.50
C LEU A 748 20.29 18.81 -24.42
N CYS A 749 20.92 17.64 -24.39
CA CYS A 749 22.04 17.30 -25.27
C CYS A 749 21.62 17.29 -26.76
N LEU A 750 20.46 16.70 -27.08
CA LEU A 750 19.92 16.69 -28.44
C LEU A 750 19.56 18.08 -28.94
N LEU A 751 19.07 18.99 -28.08
CA LEU A 751 18.86 20.39 -28.42
C LEU A 751 20.17 21.11 -28.74
N ILE A 752 21.24 20.88 -27.95
CA ILE A 752 22.59 21.44 -28.20
C ILE A 752 23.17 20.92 -29.52
N VAL A 753 23.04 19.62 -29.80
CA VAL A 753 23.42 18.99 -31.07
C VAL A 753 22.67 19.63 -32.24
N THR A 754 21.35 19.77 -32.13
CA THR A 754 20.49 20.32 -33.19
C THR A 754 20.81 21.79 -33.48
N GLY A 755 20.97 22.62 -32.45
CA GLY A 755 21.37 24.02 -32.60
C GLY A 755 22.77 24.17 -33.22
N SER A 756 23.72 23.32 -32.82
CA SER A 756 25.07 23.27 -33.40
C SER A 756 25.05 22.83 -34.87
N TYR A 757 24.18 21.89 -35.24
CA TYR A 757 23.99 21.43 -36.61
C TYR A 757 23.37 22.50 -37.53
N ILE A 758 22.29 23.15 -37.09
CA ILE A 758 21.64 24.24 -37.84
C ILE A 758 22.65 25.37 -38.10
N ARG A 759 23.43 25.73 -37.08
CA ARG A 759 24.52 26.71 -37.20
C ARG A 759 25.58 26.27 -38.22
N LEU A 760 26.08 25.04 -38.11
CA LEU A 760 27.08 24.47 -39.03
C LEU A 760 26.58 24.47 -40.48
N TYR A 761 25.31 24.11 -40.70
CA TYR A 761 24.67 24.11 -42.02
C TYR A 761 24.54 25.52 -42.61
N TRP A 762 24.06 26.51 -41.82
CA TRP A 762 24.03 27.92 -42.24
C TRP A 762 25.42 28.51 -42.49
N GLU A 763 26.44 28.10 -41.72
CA GLU A 763 27.82 28.55 -41.91
C GLU A 763 28.49 27.91 -43.14
N LEU A 764 28.07 26.70 -43.54
CA LEU A 764 28.48 26.04 -44.79
C LEU A 764 27.80 26.65 -46.04
N LEU A 765 26.53 27.06 -45.94
CA LEU A 765 25.83 27.74 -47.05
C LEU A 765 26.39 29.14 -47.39
N ARG A 766 27.26 29.71 -46.54
CA ARG A 766 27.72 31.10 -46.63
C ARG A 766 29.10 31.33 -47.28
N GLY A 767 29.82 30.30 -47.71
CA GLY A 767 31.07 30.52 -48.44
C GLY A 767 31.98 29.29 -48.58
N GLU A 768 32.71 29.27 -49.70
CA GLU A 768 33.57 28.19 -50.20
C GLU A 768 34.59 27.67 -49.18
N CYS A 769 34.90 26.38 -49.26
CA CYS A 769 35.82 25.68 -48.35
C CYS A 769 36.74 24.71 -49.12
N GLU A 770 37.47 25.21 -50.13
CA GLU A 770 38.37 24.37 -50.94
C GLU A 770 39.73 24.06 -50.29
N GLY A 771 40.10 24.76 -49.21
CA GLY A 771 41.45 24.70 -48.64
C GLY A 771 41.71 23.67 -47.51
N LEU A 772 40.70 22.89 -47.09
CA LEU A 772 40.80 22.05 -45.88
C LEU A 772 40.39 20.58 -46.11
N TRP A 773 41.34 19.67 -45.84
CA TRP A 773 41.13 18.20 -45.89
C TRP A 773 40.04 17.70 -44.93
N ASP A 774 39.68 18.49 -43.91
CA ASP A 774 38.60 18.17 -42.96
C ASP A 774 37.18 18.28 -43.55
N CYS A 775 36.99 18.88 -44.74
CA CYS A 775 35.65 19.05 -45.33
C CYS A 775 34.92 17.74 -45.61
N ALA A 776 35.66 16.64 -45.81
CA ALA A 776 35.07 15.29 -45.85
C ALA A 776 34.57 14.86 -44.46
N MET A 777 35.42 14.95 -43.43
CA MET A 777 35.09 14.55 -42.06
C MET A 777 33.93 15.37 -41.47
N ILE A 778 33.85 16.67 -41.75
CA ILE A 778 32.73 17.52 -41.34
C ILE A 778 31.41 17.02 -41.93
N LYS A 779 31.39 16.57 -43.20
CA LYS A 779 30.20 15.94 -43.80
C LYS A 779 29.85 14.59 -43.17
N HIS A 780 30.83 13.79 -42.75
CA HIS A 780 30.57 12.53 -42.01
C HIS A 780 29.88 12.82 -40.67
N VAL A 781 30.41 13.78 -39.90
CA VAL A 781 29.88 14.13 -38.57
C VAL A 781 28.52 14.81 -38.69
N ALA A 782 28.27 15.60 -39.74
CA ALA A 782 26.95 16.12 -40.05
C ALA A 782 25.92 15.00 -40.30
N TRP A 783 26.26 13.98 -41.09
CA TRP A 783 25.39 12.82 -41.30
C TRP A 783 25.16 12.02 -40.00
N LEU A 784 26.22 11.80 -39.21
CA LEU A 784 26.14 11.11 -37.93
C LEU A 784 25.20 11.86 -36.96
N ILE A 785 25.35 13.18 -36.83
CA ILE A 785 24.45 14.03 -36.04
C ILE A 785 23.00 13.88 -36.50
N PHE A 786 22.74 13.99 -37.81
CA PHE A 786 21.40 13.88 -38.37
C PHE A 786 20.75 12.51 -38.07
N THR A 787 21.47 11.41 -38.30
CA THR A 787 20.92 10.06 -38.09
C THR A 787 20.74 9.71 -36.61
N ASN A 788 21.61 10.19 -35.72
CA ASN A 788 21.44 9.98 -34.27
C ASN A 788 20.24 10.80 -33.76
N GLY A 789 20.13 12.07 -34.17
CA GLY A 789 19.00 12.94 -33.80
C GLY A 789 17.65 12.36 -34.22
N LEU A 790 17.55 11.86 -35.45
CA LEU A 790 16.32 11.24 -35.98
C LEU A 790 15.88 9.97 -35.22
N LEU A 791 16.81 9.27 -34.56
CA LEU A 791 16.53 8.02 -33.83
C LEU A 791 16.31 8.25 -32.32
N TYR A 792 17.06 9.16 -31.69
CA TYR A 792 16.87 9.46 -30.27
C TYR A 792 15.62 10.32 -29.98
N VAL A 793 15.20 11.20 -30.89
CA VAL A 793 14.02 12.06 -30.67
C VAL A 793 12.72 11.24 -30.47
N PRO A 794 12.39 10.23 -31.30
CA PRO A 794 11.24 9.37 -31.04
C PRO A 794 11.33 8.61 -29.71
N VAL A 795 12.50 8.08 -29.35
CA VAL A 795 12.70 7.36 -28.07
C VAL A 795 12.46 8.28 -26.88
N ALA A 796 13.02 9.49 -26.88
CA ALA A 796 12.85 10.46 -25.81
C ALA A 796 11.38 10.93 -25.70
N PHE A 797 10.72 11.20 -26.83
CA PHE A 797 9.31 11.61 -26.85
C PHE A 797 8.38 10.51 -26.31
N LEU A 798 8.50 9.28 -26.81
CA LEU A 798 7.64 8.16 -26.41
C LEU A 798 7.85 7.79 -24.93
N SER A 799 9.10 7.82 -24.45
CA SER A 799 9.42 7.58 -23.03
C SER A 799 8.81 8.66 -22.11
N LEU A 800 8.92 9.94 -22.50
CA LEU A 800 8.35 11.05 -21.74
C LEU A 800 6.81 11.04 -21.74
N CYS A 801 6.17 10.74 -22.88
CA CYS A 801 4.71 10.64 -22.96
C CYS A 801 4.17 9.44 -22.15
N SER A 802 4.89 8.33 -22.09
CA SER A 802 4.52 7.19 -21.25
C SER A 802 4.67 7.51 -19.76
N LEU A 803 5.78 8.14 -19.35
CA LEU A 803 6.04 8.56 -17.96
C LEU A 803 5.00 9.57 -17.45
N LEU A 804 4.48 10.43 -18.34
CA LEU A 804 3.46 11.43 -18.01
C LEU A 804 2.01 10.95 -18.26
N GLY A 805 1.80 9.70 -18.70
CA GLY A 805 0.47 9.16 -19.00
C GLY A 805 -0.28 9.86 -20.14
N LEU A 806 0.43 10.62 -21.00
CA LEU A 806 -0.17 11.50 -22.02
C LEU A 806 -0.65 10.75 -23.29
N LEU A 807 -0.21 9.50 -23.48
CA LEU A 807 -0.58 8.66 -24.61
C LEU A 807 -0.79 7.22 -24.14
N SER A 808 -1.94 6.63 -24.48
CA SER A 808 -2.28 5.22 -24.26
C SER A 808 -1.56 4.30 -25.27
N LEU A 809 -0.23 4.45 -25.36
CA LEU A 809 0.64 3.53 -26.09
C LEU A 809 0.73 2.21 -25.32
N GLY A 810 0.32 1.10 -25.96
CA GLY A 810 0.44 -0.23 -25.35
C GLY A 810 1.90 -0.56 -25.02
N GLU A 811 2.15 -1.16 -23.87
CA GLU A 811 3.49 -1.39 -23.31
C GLU A 811 4.45 -2.11 -24.28
N GLU A 812 3.96 -3.05 -25.10
CA GLU A 812 4.76 -3.73 -26.14
C GLU A 812 5.37 -2.76 -27.16
N VAL A 813 4.72 -1.63 -27.45
CA VAL A 813 5.26 -0.58 -28.34
C VAL A 813 6.41 0.16 -27.67
N LEU A 814 6.29 0.48 -26.37
CA LEU A 814 7.36 1.12 -25.59
C LEU A 814 8.56 0.18 -25.45
N LYS A 815 8.33 -1.07 -25.05
CA LYS A 815 9.32 -2.16 -25.00
C LYS A 815 10.04 -2.33 -26.34
N SER A 816 9.30 -2.44 -27.45
CA SER A 816 9.89 -2.54 -28.79
C SER A 816 10.71 -1.31 -29.17
N THR A 817 10.28 -0.11 -28.78
CA THR A 817 10.99 1.15 -29.02
C THR A 817 12.32 1.21 -28.26
N LEU A 818 12.30 0.88 -26.96
CA LEU A 818 13.51 0.86 -26.12
C LEU A 818 14.50 -0.22 -26.58
N LEU A 819 14.02 -1.42 -26.93
CA LEU A 819 14.90 -2.53 -27.30
C LEU A 819 15.44 -2.43 -28.74
N LEU A 820 14.70 -1.85 -29.70
CA LEU A 820 15.13 -1.79 -31.10
C LEU A 820 15.62 -0.42 -31.55
N LEU A 821 14.98 0.68 -31.12
CA LEU A 821 15.26 2.01 -31.68
C LEU A 821 16.38 2.74 -30.92
N GLN A 822 16.46 2.58 -29.59
CA GLN A 822 17.51 3.18 -28.77
C GLN A 822 18.94 2.67 -29.08
N PRO A 823 19.20 1.37 -29.33
CA PRO A 823 20.53 0.89 -29.70
C PRO A 823 20.85 1.00 -31.20
N LEU A 824 19.86 1.32 -32.07
CA LEU A 824 20.06 1.40 -33.52
C LEU A 824 21.16 2.37 -34.00
N PRO A 825 21.42 3.52 -33.35
CA PRO A 825 22.55 4.38 -33.71
C PRO A 825 23.90 3.67 -33.57
N ALA A 826 24.06 2.76 -32.60
CA ALA A 826 25.34 2.08 -32.35
C ALA A 826 25.80 1.21 -33.53
N CYS A 827 24.87 0.59 -34.26
CA CYS A 827 25.16 -0.16 -35.48
C CYS A 827 25.20 0.70 -36.77
N LEU A 828 24.47 1.81 -36.84
CA LEU A 828 24.49 2.69 -38.03
C LEU A 828 25.72 3.60 -38.08
N ASN A 829 26.21 4.07 -36.93
CA ASN A 829 27.38 4.95 -36.80
C ASN A 829 28.65 4.43 -37.51
N PRO A 830 29.11 3.17 -37.31
CA PRO A 830 30.26 2.64 -38.03
C PRO A 830 30.00 2.45 -39.54
N LEU A 831 28.78 2.08 -39.94
CA LEU A 831 28.42 1.92 -41.36
C LEU A 831 28.49 3.24 -42.12
N LEU A 832 27.98 4.32 -41.53
CA LEU A 832 28.08 5.68 -42.10
C LEU A 832 29.55 6.11 -42.24
N PHE A 833 30.39 5.82 -41.26
CA PHE A 833 31.82 6.12 -41.35
C PHE A 833 32.49 5.35 -42.50
N LEU A 834 32.23 4.05 -42.63
CA LEU A 834 32.81 3.18 -43.66
C LEU A 834 32.31 3.50 -45.08
N LEU A 835 31.08 3.98 -45.24
CA LEU A 835 30.51 4.34 -46.54
C LEU A 835 31.07 5.66 -47.11
N PHE A 836 31.43 6.62 -46.25
CA PHE A 836 31.94 7.92 -46.68
C PHE A 836 33.48 8.05 -46.66
N THR A 837 34.20 7.14 -46.00
CA THR A 837 35.69 7.08 -46.03
C THR A 837 36.22 6.44 -47.32
N ARG A 838 36.09 7.18 -48.43
CA ARG A 838 36.29 6.71 -49.80
C ARG A 838 37.76 6.52 -50.22
N ASP A 839 38.47 5.61 -49.56
CA ASP A 839 39.83 5.15 -49.92
C ASP A 839 39.87 3.61 -50.05
N HIS A 840 39.10 3.08 -51.02
CA HIS A 840 38.84 1.64 -51.19
C HIS A 840 40.06 0.75 -51.51
N THR A 841 41.26 1.30 -51.65
CA THR A 841 42.45 0.58 -52.15
C THR A 841 43.43 0.08 -51.08
N GLN A 842 43.30 0.48 -49.80
CA GLN A 842 44.25 0.03 -48.75
C GLN A 842 43.67 -0.94 -47.71
N ILE A 843 42.35 -1.04 -47.55
CA ILE A 843 41.73 -1.84 -46.47
C ILE A 843 41.82 -3.37 -46.73
N PHE A 844 42.01 -3.81 -47.97
CA PHE A 844 41.89 -5.22 -48.37
C PHE A 844 43.16 -5.92 -48.90
N PHE A 845 44.31 -5.25 -49.00
CA PHE A 845 45.54 -5.86 -49.54
C PHE A 845 46.69 -5.95 -48.53
N TRP A 846 47.06 -7.18 -48.21
CA TRP A 846 48.17 -7.52 -47.32
C TRP A 846 49.53 -7.22 -47.99
N SER A 847 50.31 -6.34 -47.36
CA SER A 847 51.79 -6.30 -47.33
C SER A 847 52.61 -6.69 -48.58
N ARG A 848 53.30 -5.71 -49.17
CA ARG A 848 54.63 -5.91 -49.76
C ARG A 848 55.60 -4.78 -49.38
N PRO A 849 56.80 -5.08 -48.84
CA PRO A 849 57.77 -4.06 -48.45
C PRO A 849 58.57 -3.52 -49.64
N LYS A 850 59.11 -2.31 -49.51
CA LYS A 850 60.25 -1.79 -50.29
C LYS A 850 61.34 -1.31 -49.33
N ALA A 851 62.60 -1.50 -49.72
CA ALA A 851 63.76 -1.29 -48.85
C ALA A 851 64.31 0.14 -48.88
N HIS A 852 65.10 0.47 -47.84
CA HIS A 852 65.96 1.67 -47.77
C HIS A 852 67.01 1.70 -48.90
N PRO A 853 67.56 2.89 -49.23
CA PRO A 853 68.83 3.30 -48.61
C PRO A 853 68.75 4.57 -47.72
N GLN A 854 69.91 5.04 -47.24
CA GLN A 854 70.08 6.13 -46.26
C GLN A 854 70.79 7.35 -46.86
N LEU A 855 70.56 8.56 -46.30
CA LEU A 855 71.55 9.63 -46.06
C LEU A 855 70.88 10.79 -45.26
N ARG A 856 71.54 11.73 -44.56
CA ARG A 856 72.49 11.67 -43.41
C ARG A 856 72.79 13.12 -42.94
N ARG A 857 72.46 13.49 -41.68
CA ARG A 857 72.85 14.75 -40.97
C ARG A 857 72.34 16.08 -41.55
N ASP A 858 72.34 17.23 -40.86
CA ASP A 858 72.26 17.60 -39.42
C ASP A 858 71.73 19.07 -39.35
N PRO A 859 71.29 19.61 -38.18
CA PRO A 859 70.50 20.86 -38.12
C PRO A 859 71.28 22.13 -37.69
N THR A 860 70.79 23.33 -38.09
CA THR A 860 70.95 24.61 -37.35
C THR A 860 69.92 25.69 -37.74
N LEU A 861 69.89 26.75 -36.93
CA LEU A 861 68.93 27.88 -36.84
C LEU A 861 68.98 28.95 -37.96
N ASP A 862 68.05 29.92 -37.83
CA ASP A 862 68.08 31.32 -38.28
C ASP A 862 67.81 31.64 -39.77
N SER A 863 67.13 32.76 -40.14
CA SER A 863 66.33 33.71 -39.33
C SER A 863 65.35 34.50 -40.23
N LEU A 864 64.52 35.39 -39.64
CA LEU A 864 63.49 36.17 -40.35
C LEU A 864 64.06 37.26 -41.29
N VAL A 865 63.56 37.31 -42.54
CA VAL A 865 63.12 38.55 -43.21
C VAL A 865 61.85 38.21 -44.01
N SER A 866 60.94 39.18 -44.17
CA SER A 866 59.66 39.04 -44.85
C SER A 866 59.46 40.08 -45.95
N VAL A 867 58.62 39.74 -46.93
CA VAL A 867 58.09 40.60 -48.01
C VAL A 867 59.10 41.00 -49.09
N GLU A 868 58.83 40.51 -50.30
CA GLU A 868 58.89 41.36 -51.50
C GLU A 868 57.62 41.09 -52.33
N THR A 869 56.93 42.15 -52.75
CA THR A 869 55.69 42.08 -53.53
C THR A 869 55.87 42.84 -54.82
N GLU A 870 55.54 42.25 -55.97
CA GLU A 870 55.38 43.03 -57.20
C GLU A 870 54.26 42.51 -58.11
N LYS A 871 53.94 43.29 -59.14
CA LYS A 871 52.63 43.29 -59.81
C LYS A 871 52.65 42.67 -61.20
N SER A 872 51.53 42.00 -61.50
CA SER A 872 50.88 41.83 -62.81
C SER A 872 51.56 42.37 -64.09
N SER A 873 51.65 41.52 -65.10
CA SER A 873 51.39 41.89 -66.51
C SER A 873 50.56 40.78 -67.20
N CYS A 874 49.94 41.08 -68.34
CA CYS A 874 49.00 40.22 -69.06
C CYS A 874 49.37 40.14 -70.56
N SER A 875 48.45 39.66 -71.42
CA SER A 875 48.57 39.42 -72.88
C SER A 875 49.46 38.21 -73.25
N ASP A 876 49.14 37.38 -74.26
CA ASP A 876 47.96 37.29 -75.15
C ASP A 876 47.86 35.83 -75.70
N SER A 877 46.82 35.33 -76.38
CA SER A 877 45.67 35.96 -77.06
C SER A 877 44.47 34.99 -77.17
N SER A 878 43.25 35.57 -77.08
CA SER A 878 42.03 35.44 -77.94
C SER A 878 41.61 34.09 -78.61
N MET A 879 40.35 33.87 -79.05
CA MET A 879 39.20 34.78 -79.25
C MET A 879 37.85 34.02 -79.25
N GLN A 880 36.78 34.63 -78.68
CA GLN A 880 35.33 34.58 -79.07
C GLN A 880 34.63 33.23 -79.40
N THR A 881 33.38 32.85 -79.07
CA THR A 881 32.18 33.27 -78.27
C THR A 881 30.92 32.83 -79.06
N SER A 882 29.76 32.61 -78.41
CA SER A 882 28.41 32.41 -79.03
C SER A 882 28.15 31.02 -79.67
N LEU A 883 26.92 30.48 -79.79
CA LEU A 883 25.61 30.73 -79.16
C LEU A 883 24.69 29.47 -79.31
N ALA A 884 23.62 29.38 -78.49
CA ALA A 884 22.27 28.83 -78.76
C ALA A 884 22.02 27.39 -79.35
N ASP A 885 21.05 26.72 -78.69
CA ASP A 885 19.86 26.01 -79.24
C ASP A 885 19.89 24.73 -80.12
N VAL A 886 19.07 23.76 -79.63
CA VAL A 886 18.06 22.93 -80.36
C VAL A 886 18.46 21.66 -81.16
N ASP A 887 17.71 20.58 -80.86
CA ASP A 887 17.35 19.34 -81.60
C ASP A 887 18.26 18.68 -82.66
N GLY A 888 18.26 17.34 -82.70
CA GLY A 888 18.70 16.59 -83.88
C GLY A 888 18.94 15.09 -83.71
N SER A 889 18.00 14.25 -84.16
CA SER A 889 18.16 12.80 -84.34
C SER A 889 19.09 12.44 -85.51
N GLY A 890 19.90 11.36 -85.44
CA GLY A 890 20.74 10.96 -86.60
C GLY A 890 21.52 9.64 -86.52
N SER A 891 20.83 8.51 -86.73
CA SER A 891 21.30 7.22 -87.30
C SER A 891 22.81 6.92 -87.55
N SER A 892 23.27 5.80 -86.97
CA SER A 892 24.08 4.69 -87.57
C SER A 892 25.43 4.93 -88.27
N PHE A 893 26.43 4.08 -87.99
CA PHE A 893 27.03 3.16 -88.98
C PHE A 893 27.80 1.98 -88.32
N ARG A 894 27.75 0.80 -88.96
CA ARG A 894 28.60 -0.40 -88.75
C ARG A 894 29.16 -0.82 -90.12
N PRO A 895 30.38 -1.38 -90.22
CA PRO A 895 30.55 -2.84 -90.39
C PRO A 895 31.37 -3.50 -89.23
N GLN A 896 31.38 -4.82 -88.94
CA GLN A 896 31.54 -6.07 -89.75
C GLN A 896 33.03 -6.28 -90.15
N LEU A 897 33.70 -7.46 -90.04
CA LEU A 897 33.31 -8.87 -89.93
C LEU A 897 34.07 -9.70 -88.84
N ASP A 898 33.42 -10.83 -88.50
CA ASP A 898 33.80 -12.13 -87.89
C ASP A 898 34.81 -13.01 -88.72
N PRO A 899 35.14 -14.31 -88.40
CA PRO A 899 35.17 -15.11 -87.13
C PRO A 899 36.33 -16.20 -87.05
N VAL A 900 36.19 -17.26 -86.20
CA VAL A 900 36.59 -18.70 -86.43
C VAL A 900 38.10 -19.07 -86.27
N ARG A 901 38.61 -20.20 -85.68
CA ARG A 901 38.09 -21.43 -84.98
C ARG A 901 39.22 -22.17 -84.18
N PHE A 902 38.86 -22.95 -83.14
CA PHE A 902 39.42 -24.28 -82.66
C PHE A 902 40.95 -24.50 -82.42
N SER A 903 41.45 -25.45 -81.57
CA SER A 903 40.84 -26.37 -80.57
C SER A 903 41.89 -27.16 -79.73
N HIS A 904 41.55 -27.56 -78.48
CA HIS A 904 42.02 -28.75 -77.71
C HIS A 904 43.54 -28.92 -77.38
N CYS A 905 44.00 -29.68 -76.37
CA CYS A 905 43.46 -30.16 -75.07
C CYS A 905 44.65 -30.58 -74.17
N SER A 906 44.60 -30.41 -72.84
CA SER A 906 44.30 -31.44 -71.78
C SER A 906 44.97 -30.95 -70.46
N SER A 907 44.67 -31.35 -69.23
CA SER A 907 43.89 -32.45 -68.58
C SER A 907 43.27 -31.90 -67.26
N SER A 908 41.98 -32.02 -66.95
CA SER A 908 41.25 -33.14 -66.29
C SER A 908 41.83 -33.60 -64.92
N SER A 909 41.07 -33.73 -63.81
CA SER A 909 39.60 -33.60 -63.60
C SER A 909 39.13 -33.63 -62.12
N THR A 910 38.13 -32.80 -61.78
CA THR A 910 36.94 -32.97 -60.86
C THR A 910 37.03 -33.65 -59.47
N VAL A 911 36.40 -33.20 -58.35
CA VAL A 911 35.07 -32.56 -58.02
C VAL A 911 33.89 -33.57 -58.03
N PRO A 912 33.08 -33.74 -56.93
CA PRO A 912 31.73 -33.11 -56.83
C PRO A 912 31.20 -32.82 -55.38
N LEU A 913 29.86 -32.75 -55.18
CA LEU A 913 29.13 -31.91 -54.21
C LEU A 913 27.85 -32.55 -53.58
N ILE A 914 27.67 -32.38 -52.25
CA ILE A 914 26.40 -32.23 -51.45
C ILE A 914 25.40 -33.47 -51.44
N PRO A 915 24.12 -33.41 -50.95
CA PRO A 915 23.62 -33.84 -49.61
C PRO A 915 22.69 -35.10 -49.52
N CYS A 916 22.43 -35.64 -48.30
CA CYS A 916 21.09 -35.68 -47.62
C CYS A 916 20.91 -36.58 -46.36
N GLN A 917 20.24 -36.03 -45.34
CA GLN A 917 19.32 -36.55 -44.27
C GLN A 917 19.22 -38.04 -43.78
N ILE A 918 19.33 -38.23 -42.43
CA ILE A 918 18.36 -38.89 -41.46
C ILE A 918 18.06 -40.43 -41.59
N PRO A 919 17.76 -41.26 -40.52
CA PRO A 919 17.92 -41.18 -39.05
C PRO A 919 18.51 -42.44 -38.29
N THR A 920 19.02 -42.22 -37.06
CA THR A 920 18.95 -43.08 -35.81
C THR A 920 19.33 -44.60 -35.89
N PRO A 921 19.15 -45.47 -34.83
CA PRO A 921 20.31 -45.82 -34.00
C PRO A 921 20.51 -47.31 -33.56
N ALA A 922 21.60 -47.52 -32.81
CA ALA A 922 21.80 -48.51 -31.74
C ALA A 922 22.16 -49.98 -32.06
N SER A 923 23.38 -50.34 -31.64
CA SER A 923 23.71 -51.66 -31.04
C SER A 923 24.81 -51.47 -29.98
N ARG A 924 24.67 -52.10 -28.80
CA ARG A 924 25.71 -52.17 -27.76
C ARG A 924 26.58 -53.41 -27.96
N ASP A 925 27.89 -53.28 -27.73
CA ASP A 925 28.80 -54.26 -27.10
C ASP A 925 30.27 -53.80 -27.32
N ARG A 926 31.29 -54.15 -26.52
CA ARG A 926 31.40 -54.48 -25.08
C ARG A 926 32.90 -54.47 -24.69
N GLU A 927 33.20 -54.58 -23.40
CA GLU A 927 34.46 -55.07 -22.80
C GLU A 927 35.76 -54.22 -22.81
N ARG A 928 36.54 -54.44 -21.73
CA ARG A 928 37.91 -54.00 -21.46
C ARG A 928 38.74 -55.24 -21.13
N PRO A 929 40.08 -55.17 -21.21
CA PRO A 929 40.91 -55.39 -20.00
C PRO A 929 42.03 -54.32 -19.88
N SER A 930 42.82 -54.11 -18.80
CA SER A 930 42.84 -54.38 -17.34
C SER A 930 44.30 -54.58 -16.86
N LEU A 931 44.56 -54.41 -15.54
CA LEU A 931 45.86 -54.27 -14.81
C LEU A 931 46.31 -52.80 -14.66
N ASP A 932 47.11 -52.39 -13.65
CA ASP A 932 47.66 -53.05 -12.44
C ASP A 932 46.79 -52.73 -11.18
N GLN A 933 46.98 -53.10 -9.89
CA GLN A 933 48.07 -53.51 -8.96
C GLN A 933 48.95 -52.36 -8.40
N ASP A 934 49.14 -52.14 -7.07
CA ASP A 934 48.85 -52.95 -5.85
C ASP A 934 48.41 -52.16 -4.57
N GLU A 935 48.21 -52.90 -3.46
CA GLU A 935 47.66 -52.59 -2.11
C GLU A 935 48.48 -51.62 -1.17
N VAL A 936 48.15 -51.28 0.11
CA VAL A 936 47.12 -51.69 1.11
C VAL A 936 46.83 -50.59 2.18
N LEU A 937 45.85 -50.82 3.08
CA LEU A 937 45.35 -49.98 4.20
C LEU A 937 46.35 -49.73 5.38
N TRP A 938 46.09 -48.68 6.21
CA TRP A 938 45.63 -48.75 7.62
C TRP A 938 45.36 -47.34 8.22
N SER A 939 45.02 -47.21 9.50
CA SER A 939 44.23 -46.10 10.08
C SER A 939 44.75 -45.46 11.40
N LEU A 940 44.09 -44.36 11.83
CA LEU A 940 43.93 -43.80 13.20
C LEU A 940 44.93 -42.75 13.77
N ASP A 941 44.32 -41.63 14.18
CA ASP A 941 44.48 -40.78 15.40
C ASP A 941 45.62 -39.74 15.68
N GLN A 942 45.14 -38.62 16.26
CA GLN A 942 45.70 -37.68 17.28
C GLN A 942 46.97 -36.79 17.08
N ASP A 943 46.70 -35.47 16.95
CA ASP A 943 47.12 -34.35 17.83
C ASP A 943 48.59 -33.87 18.08
N VAL A 944 48.68 -32.66 18.69
CA VAL A 944 49.74 -32.07 19.56
C VAL A 944 50.81 -31.08 19.00
N THR A 945 50.40 -29.80 18.84
CA THR A 945 51.09 -28.52 19.23
C THR A 945 52.51 -28.09 18.74
N ARG A 946 52.75 -26.75 18.65
CA ARG A 946 53.84 -26.02 19.40
C ARG A 946 53.88 -24.46 19.31
N ASN A 947 53.12 -23.79 20.20
CA ASN A 947 53.53 -22.86 21.30
C ASN A 947 54.69 -21.81 21.19
N ARG A 948 54.57 -20.75 22.05
CA ARG A 948 55.50 -19.65 22.50
C ARG A 948 55.31 -18.28 21.80
N TYR A 949 55.29 -17.09 22.44
CA TYR A 949 55.69 -16.54 23.78
C TYR A 949 54.88 -15.23 24.09
N SER A 950 54.90 -14.49 25.22
CA SER A 950 55.23 -14.75 26.66
C SER A 950 55.11 -13.50 27.58
N LEU A 951 54.20 -13.50 28.58
CA LEU A 951 54.25 -12.76 29.90
C LEU A 951 54.14 -11.20 29.89
N TYR A 952 53.53 -10.51 30.89
CA TYR A 952 53.61 -10.66 32.36
C TYR A 952 52.31 -10.41 33.19
N HIS A 953 52.28 -11.06 34.36
CA HIS A 953 51.54 -10.92 35.64
C HIS A 953 51.15 -9.50 36.17
N SER A 954 50.26 -9.29 37.18
CA SER A 954 49.50 -10.19 38.11
C SER A 954 48.41 -9.49 38.98
N ALA A 955 47.39 -10.27 39.44
CA ALA A 955 46.76 -10.32 40.80
C ALA A 955 46.12 -9.04 41.46
N ILE A 956 44.82 -8.95 41.81
CA ILE A 956 44.01 -9.61 42.91
C ILE A 956 44.09 -8.87 44.29
N PRO A 957 42.99 -8.67 45.09
CA PRO A 957 41.53 -8.78 44.85
C PRO A 957 40.67 -7.63 45.51
N PRO A 958 39.56 -7.75 46.32
CA PRO A 958 38.46 -6.76 46.31
C PRO A 958 38.10 -6.08 47.68
N ALA A 959 37.07 -5.22 47.70
CA ALA A 959 36.44 -4.68 48.93
C ALA A 959 34.93 -4.40 48.74
N LEU A 960 34.19 -4.29 49.86
CA LEU A 960 32.73 -4.04 49.93
C LEU A 960 32.40 -2.69 50.61
N THR A 961 31.17 -2.18 50.39
CA THR A 961 30.46 -1.14 51.19
C THR A 961 31.08 0.27 51.21
N SER A 962 30.36 1.38 51.48
CA SER A 962 28.95 1.62 51.90
C SER A 962 28.43 2.98 51.39
N HIS A 963 27.10 3.18 51.46
CA HIS A 963 26.33 4.44 51.55
C HIS A 963 27.02 5.81 51.34
N ALA A 964 26.45 6.58 50.40
CA ALA A 964 25.98 7.95 50.62
C ALA A 964 24.64 8.13 49.89
#